data_AF-A0A497XAM9-F1
#
_entry.id   AF-A0A497XAM9-F1
#
_cell.length_a   1.000
_cell.length_b   1.000
_cell.length_c   1.000
_cell.angle_alpha   90.00
_cell.angle_beta   90.00
_cell.angle_gamma   90.00
#
_symmetry.space_group_name_H-M   'P 1'
#
loop_
_entity.id
_entity.type
_entity.pdbx_description
1 polymer ?
#
loop_
_entity_poly.entity_id
_entity_poly.type
_entity_poly.pdbx_seq_one_letter_code
_entity_poly.pdbx_strand_id
1 'polypeptide(L)'
;MTPQELKQFLAEKVPMFEGFDAARLEEIAALSELRTFEGNEAILECGAAGSFFGVLVSGHAEISVTDSHGGRVQVAKLEDGDVFGEMSLLTGDRTVADVIAGNRCFVLMIPQAVFNSRIIVNPRAITYLAKLLADRARAQAVDITSRQLHDRALAQSSDPYALSLQTDVPGKILSLNVGVSQIHFGVYDTQDDRNDVHGIIDNSDATTARITLTAGGKVTKRERPAFPLEDFLKIVFESMQSLEDAYLFTPFEVVAVGHRVVHGGSKFSSAAVITPQVIGEIEALSGFAPLHNPHNLVGIRQAMKFFPTAPHVAVFDTAFHQTLAPYAYLYGLPYDLYKKEGIRRYGFHGTSHRYISLKAAEVLKRPLGELEIISCHLGIGSSICAIDHGRSVDTTMGMTPSDGLIMASRAGSIDPAVMIHLMDHFGMSPEALGKLINTESGLKGISGISGDIHEIEEAAAEGHHRALLAHKAYCYQVRKNIGAYVAAMGGVDVLAFTGDIGETSPTVRSLACQGLAYMGIKLDEERNRKLEHEGCCGMISADDSPVKVMVIANDDERLVAWEALRAVERNQITLSIQDEEAAPIPIEISAHHVHLAQSDVDKLFGPGHQLTPEHELSQPGQFACKEKVDLVGPKGTIANVRVLGPTRKETQVEIAMTEQFKLGIQPPIRESGDLANTPGITLKGSHGTAAIERGVICAQRHIHMSPEDAMKLRLRDKYVVRVRVEGDRELIYGDVVVRVNPNYRLAMHIDTDEGNAANIRTGMLGYIEEIQSRR
;
A
#
# COMPACT_ATOMS: atom_id res chain seq x y z
N MET A 1 27.36 15.57 -34.19
CA MET A 1 25.96 16.00 -34.36
C MET A 1 25.84 17.40 -33.78
N THR A 2 25.28 18.34 -34.53
CA THR A 2 25.02 19.71 -34.06
C THR A 2 23.79 19.75 -33.14
N PRO A 3 23.62 20.77 -32.28
CA PRO A 3 22.42 20.90 -31.44
C PRO A 3 21.11 20.90 -32.24
N GLN A 4 21.14 21.45 -33.45
CA GLN A 4 19.98 21.51 -34.34
C GLN A 4 19.63 20.13 -34.92
N GLU A 5 20.64 19.33 -35.27
CA GLU A 5 20.46 17.93 -35.70
C GLU A 5 19.96 17.04 -34.55
N LEU A 6 20.48 17.23 -33.32
CA LEU A 6 20.02 16.48 -32.14
C LEU A 6 18.55 16.79 -31.83
N LYS A 7 18.16 18.06 -31.88
CA LYS A 7 16.78 18.50 -31.69
C LYS A 7 15.85 17.85 -32.72
N GLN A 8 16.24 17.86 -33.99
CA GLN A 8 15.47 17.23 -35.05
C GLN A 8 15.36 15.72 -34.84
N PHE A 9 16.45 15.07 -34.44
CA PHE A 9 16.46 13.65 -34.09
C PHE A 9 15.49 13.34 -32.93
N LEU A 10 15.54 14.09 -31.83
CA LEU A 10 14.64 13.88 -30.70
C LEU A 10 13.16 14.02 -31.11
N ALA A 11 12.84 14.99 -31.97
CA ALA A 11 11.47 15.21 -32.44
C ALA A 11 10.97 14.12 -33.41
N GLU A 12 11.83 13.63 -34.31
CA GLU A 12 11.42 12.77 -35.43
C GLU A 12 11.69 11.27 -35.20
N LYS A 13 12.67 10.93 -34.36
CA LYS A 13 13.20 9.56 -34.22
C LYS A 13 12.99 8.94 -32.85
N VAL A 14 12.65 9.73 -31.84
CA VAL A 14 12.42 9.22 -30.48
C VAL A 14 10.93 9.31 -30.18
N PRO A 15 10.17 8.20 -30.25
CA PRO A 15 8.71 8.23 -30.15
C PRO A 15 8.19 8.83 -28.83
N MET A 16 8.98 8.74 -27.74
CA MET A 16 8.64 9.36 -26.45
C MET A 16 8.47 10.88 -26.54
N PHE A 17 9.18 11.55 -27.45
CA PHE A 17 9.17 12.99 -27.60
C PHE A 17 8.17 13.49 -28.65
N GLU A 18 7.32 12.61 -29.18
CA GLU A 18 6.31 12.97 -30.17
C GLU A 18 5.31 14.00 -29.60
N GLY A 19 5.33 15.21 -30.17
CA GLY A 19 4.47 16.32 -29.75
C GLY A 19 5.03 17.19 -28.62
N PHE A 20 6.30 17.01 -28.24
CA PHE A 20 7.01 18.02 -27.46
C PHE A 20 7.21 19.28 -28.32
N ASP A 21 7.05 20.45 -27.70
CA ASP A 21 7.36 21.70 -28.40
C ASP A 21 8.87 21.86 -28.62
N ALA A 22 9.21 22.69 -29.59
CA ALA A 22 10.60 22.89 -30.02
C ALA A 22 11.47 23.55 -28.94
N ALA A 23 10.89 24.33 -28.01
CA ALA A 23 11.65 25.00 -26.95
C ALA A 23 12.00 24.01 -25.83
N ARG A 24 11.09 23.10 -25.51
CA ARG A 24 11.26 22.05 -24.50
C ARG A 24 12.31 21.02 -24.91
N LEU A 25 12.32 20.60 -26.17
CA LEU A 25 13.36 19.69 -26.68
C LEU A 25 14.75 20.34 -26.66
N GLU A 26 14.81 21.64 -26.89
CA GLU A 26 16.05 22.40 -26.83
C GLU A 26 16.57 22.53 -25.39
N GLU A 27 15.67 22.75 -24.43
CA GLU A 27 15.99 22.75 -23.00
C GLU A 27 16.49 21.37 -22.53
N ILE A 28 15.81 20.28 -22.91
CA ILE A 28 16.21 18.91 -22.57
C ILE A 28 17.59 18.61 -23.16
N ALA A 29 17.81 18.91 -24.45
CA ALA A 29 19.10 18.67 -25.09
C ALA A 29 20.24 19.49 -24.46
N ALA A 30 19.99 20.74 -24.06
CA ALA A 30 20.97 21.60 -23.43
C ALA A 30 21.36 21.16 -22.01
N LEU A 31 20.42 20.56 -21.26
CA LEU A 31 20.63 20.06 -19.90
C LEU A 31 21.06 18.58 -19.85
N SER A 32 21.29 17.96 -21.01
CA SER A 32 21.70 16.56 -21.15
C SER A 32 23.13 16.45 -21.67
N GLU A 33 23.76 15.30 -21.45
CA GLU A 33 25.13 15.06 -21.88
C GLU A 33 25.18 14.04 -23.03
N LEU A 34 25.72 14.43 -24.19
CA LEU A 34 25.94 13.49 -25.29
C LEU A 34 27.28 12.77 -25.10
N ARG A 35 27.24 11.47 -24.79
CA ARG A 35 28.43 10.62 -24.57
C ARG A 35 28.64 9.65 -25.73
N THR A 36 29.89 9.24 -25.90
CA THR A 36 30.29 8.20 -26.86
C THR A 36 30.77 6.97 -26.10
N PHE A 37 30.34 5.79 -26.52
CA PHE A 37 30.76 4.50 -25.97
C PHE A 37 31.29 3.63 -27.10
N GLU A 38 32.44 2.99 -26.90
CA GLU A 38 33.03 2.07 -27.88
C GLU A 38 32.44 0.66 -27.74
N GLY A 39 32.60 -0.20 -28.76
CA GLY A 39 32.06 -1.55 -28.72
C GLY A 39 32.58 -2.36 -27.52
N ASN A 40 31.66 -3.07 -26.84
CA ASN A 40 31.83 -3.79 -25.57
C ASN A 40 31.98 -2.92 -24.31
N GLU A 41 31.83 -1.61 -24.40
CA GLU A 41 31.79 -0.72 -23.24
C GLU A 41 30.40 -0.72 -22.58
N ALA A 42 30.35 -0.76 -21.25
CA ALA A 42 29.11 -0.70 -20.49
C ALA A 42 28.58 0.74 -20.44
N ILE A 43 27.33 0.93 -20.85
CA ILE A 43 26.59 2.19 -20.79
C ILE A 43 25.84 2.28 -19.46
N LEU A 44 25.22 1.17 -19.03
CA LEU A 44 24.65 0.97 -17.69
C LEU A 44 25.05 -0.40 -17.16
N GLU A 45 25.29 -0.49 -15.86
CA GLU A 45 25.66 -1.74 -15.17
C GLU A 45 24.50 -2.23 -14.28
N CYS A 46 24.28 -3.55 -14.27
CA CYS A 46 23.33 -4.23 -13.41
C CYS A 46 23.65 -3.96 -11.92
N GLY A 47 22.63 -3.64 -11.13
CA GLY A 47 22.76 -3.28 -9.71
C GLY A 47 23.11 -1.81 -9.45
N ALA A 48 23.42 -1.02 -10.48
CA ALA A 48 23.64 0.42 -10.33
C ALA A 48 22.34 1.16 -9.97
N ALA A 49 22.47 2.30 -9.28
CA ALA A 49 21.36 3.22 -9.07
C ALA A 49 21.00 3.92 -10.40
N GLY A 50 19.71 4.05 -10.69
CA GLY A 50 19.25 4.78 -11.86
C GLY A 50 19.51 6.27 -11.70
N SER A 51 20.52 6.80 -12.39
CA SER A 51 20.93 8.22 -12.32
C SER A 51 20.68 8.99 -13.62
N PHE A 52 20.51 8.28 -14.73
CA PHE A 52 20.30 8.87 -16.05
C PHE A 52 19.28 8.08 -16.87
N PHE A 53 18.51 8.81 -17.66
CA PHE A 53 17.67 8.29 -18.72
C PHE A 53 18.45 8.36 -20.03
N GLY A 54 18.70 7.23 -20.67
CA GLY A 54 19.48 7.14 -21.90
C GLY A 54 18.59 7.16 -23.13
N VAL A 55 18.99 7.95 -24.14
CA VAL A 55 18.45 7.88 -25.50
C VAL A 55 19.58 7.47 -26.45
N LEU A 56 19.42 6.36 -27.14
CA LEU A 56 20.39 5.92 -28.15
C LEU A 56 20.22 6.77 -29.41
N VAL A 57 21.19 7.65 -29.68
CA VAL A 57 21.13 8.57 -30.82
C VAL A 57 21.61 7.88 -32.08
N SER A 58 22.72 7.15 -31.98
CA SER A 58 23.30 6.42 -33.11
C SER A 58 24.08 5.21 -32.61
N GLY A 59 23.96 4.08 -33.30
CA GLY A 59 24.67 2.83 -33.01
C GLY A 59 23.71 1.71 -32.66
N HIS A 60 24.20 0.64 -32.04
CA HIS A 60 23.32 -0.32 -31.40
C HIS A 60 23.90 -0.76 -30.06
N ALA A 61 23.03 -0.90 -29.08
CA ALA A 61 23.38 -1.42 -27.77
C ALA A 61 22.61 -2.72 -27.52
N GLU A 62 23.13 -3.54 -26.61
CA GLU A 62 22.55 -4.80 -26.21
C GLU A 62 22.18 -4.69 -24.74
N ILE A 63 20.92 -5.00 -24.42
CA ILE A 63 20.50 -5.27 -23.06
C ILE A 63 20.88 -6.72 -22.80
N SER A 64 21.87 -6.92 -21.94
CA SER A 64 22.42 -8.24 -21.65
C SER A 64 22.43 -8.49 -20.16
N VAL A 65 22.33 -9.77 -19.79
CA VAL A 65 22.36 -10.16 -18.39
C VAL A 65 23.19 -11.41 -18.22
N THR A 66 23.91 -11.48 -17.11
CA THR A 66 24.85 -12.57 -16.85
C THR A 66 24.12 -13.77 -16.23
N ASP A 67 24.23 -14.94 -16.87
CA ASP A 67 23.66 -16.21 -16.45
C ASP A 67 24.36 -16.81 -15.21
N SER A 68 23.90 -17.97 -14.71
CA SER A 68 24.46 -18.62 -13.49
C SER A 68 25.90 -19.10 -13.63
N HIS A 69 26.43 -19.14 -14.85
CA HIS A 69 27.74 -19.68 -15.18
C HIS A 69 28.71 -18.56 -15.62
N GLY A 70 28.29 -17.29 -15.54
CA GLY A 70 29.08 -16.14 -15.97
C GLY A 70 28.98 -15.83 -17.47
N GLY A 71 28.10 -16.51 -18.21
CA GLY A 71 27.83 -16.25 -19.61
C GLY A 71 26.87 -15.08 -19.79
N ARG A 72 27.11 -14.19 -20.77
CA ARG A 72 26.20 -13.09 -21.09
C ARG A 72 25.08 -13.58 -22.01
N VAL A 73 23.84 -13.34 -21.61
CA VAL A 73 22.64 -13.62 -22.39
C VAL A 73 22.04 -12.30 -22.86
N GLN A 74 21.91 -12.13 -24.17
CA GLN A 74 21.25 -10.97 -24.76
C GLN A 74 19.73 -11.08 -24.60
N VAL A 75 19.12 -10.10 -23.94
CA VAL A 75 17.68 -10.04 -23.68
C VAL A 75 16.97 -9.21 -24.75
N ALA A 76 17.58 -8.10 -25.15
CA ALA A 76 17.06 -7.22 -26.19
C ALA A 76 18.20 -6.46 -26.87
N LYS A 77 17.91 -5.95 -28.07
CA LYS A 77 18.79 -5.05 -28.82
C LYS A 77 18.12 -3.68 -28.90
N LEU A 78 18.90 -2.63 -28.69
CA LEU A 78 18.50 -1.23 -28.79
C LEU A 78 19.06 -0.65 -30.10
N GLU A 79 18.23 0.10 -30.81
CA GLU A 79 18.56 0.81 -32.04
C GLU A 79 18.34 2.32 -31.89
N ASP A 80 18.73 3.09 -32.91
CA ASP A 80 18.60 4.54 -32.93
C ASP A 80 17.15 4.97 -32.62
N GLY A 81 16.98 5.77 -31.56
CA GLY A 81 15.68 6.26 -31.09
C GLY A 81 15.14 5.51 -29.87
N ASP A 82 15.71 4.35 -29.54
CA ASP A 82 15.35 3.59 -28.35
C ASP A 82 15.85 4.26 -27.07
N VAL A 83 15.13 3.99 -25.99
CA VAL A 83 15.39 4.56 -24.66
C VAL A 83 15.64 3.48 -23.62
N PHE A 84 16.42 3.79 -22.59
CA PHE A 84 16.77 2.86 -21.53
C PHE A 84 17.09 3.57 -20.21
N GLY A 85 17.15 2.83 -19.10
CA GLY A 85 17.33 3.38 -17.75
C GLY A 85 16.05 3.94 -17.11
N GLU A 86 14.93 3.91 -17.82
CA GLU A 86 13.65 4.45 -17.33
C GLU A 86 13.03 3.60 -16.23
N MET A 87 13.27 2.28 -16.25
CA MET A 87 12.74 1.37 -15.23
C MET A 87 13.24 1.77 -13.84
N SER A 88 14.55 1.94 -13.70
CA SER A 88 15.17 2.31 -12.42
C SER A 88 14.73 3.70 -11.95
N LEU A 89 14.57 4.65 -12.89
CA LEU A 89 14.13 6.00 -12.56
C LEU A 89 12.65 6.09 -12.15
N LEU A 90 11.79 5.25 -12.72
CA LEU A 90 10.33 5.28 -12.49
C LEU A 90 9.89 4.39 -11.32
N THR A 91 10.56 3.27 -11.12
CA THR A 91 10.21 2.31 -10.05
C THR A 91 10.96 2.57 -8.75
N GLY A 92 12.11 3.25 -8.83
CA GLY A 92 13.07 3.36 -7.75
C GLY A 92 13.89 2.08 -7.54
N ASP A 93 13.68 1.05 -8.34
CA ASP A 93 14.47 -0.18 -8.29
C ASP A 93 15.85 0.03 -8.95
N ARG A 94 16.82 -0.80 -8.61
CA ARG A 94 18.16 -0.76 -9.24
C ARG A 94 18.09 -1.28 -10.68
N THR A 95 19.06 -0.89 -11.50
CA THR A 95 19.19 -1.36 -12.89
C THR A 95 19.23 -2.90 -12.92
N VAL A 96 18.30 -3.52 -13.64
CA VAL A 96 18.12 -4.99 -13.63
C VAL A 96 18.86 -5.73 -14.76
N ALA A 97 19.56 -5.00 -15.64
CA ALA A 97 20.28 -5.53 -16.80
C ALA A 97 21.42 -4.60 -17.21
N ASP A 98 22.52 -5.16 -17.74
CA ASP A 98 23.58 -4.35 -18.33
C ASP A 98 23.11 -3.81 -19.68
N VAL A 99 23.44 -2.56 -19.98
CA VAL A 99 23.31 -1.99 -21.33
C VAL A 99 24.72 -1.84 -21.88
N ILE A 100 25.07 -2.62 -22.88
CA ILE A 100 26.44 -2.69 -23.44
C ILE A 100 26.41 -2.19 -24.88
N ALA A 101 27.33 -1.32 -25.25
CA ALA A 101 27.48 -0.85 -26.61
C ALA A 101 27.92 -2.02 -27.53
N GLY A 102 27.12 -2.38 -28.54
CA GLY A 102 27.46 -3.46 -29.49
C GLY A 102 28.43 -2.97 -30.58
N ASN A 103 28.36 -1.69 -30.92
CA ASN A 103 29.37 -0.97 -31.69
C ASN A 103 29.56 0.43 -31.08
N ARG A 104 30.30 1.31 -31.77
CA ARG A 104 30.43 2.69 -31.33
C ARG A 104 29.05 3.37 -31.28
N CYS A 105 28.62 3.73 -30.07
CA CYS A 105 27.33 4.33 -29.78
C CYS A 105 27.47 5.78 -29.36
N PHE A 106 26.52 6.62 -29.81
CA PHE A 106 26.29 7.96 -29.29
C PHE A 106 25.01 7.95 -28.49
N VAL A 107 25.11 8.32 -27.21
CA VAL A 107 23.99 8.23 -26.25
C VAL A 107 23.78 9.60 -25.63
N LEU A 108 22.55 10.10 -25.67
CA LEU A 108 22.15 11.26 -24.89
C LEU A 108 21.78 10.82 -23.48
N MET A 109 22.62 11.18 -22.51
CA MET A 109 22.45 10.90 -21.09
C MET A 109 21.66 12.05 -20.46
N ILE A 110 20.37 11.82 -20.18
CA ILE A 110 19.48 12.81 -19.59
C ILE A 110 19.48 12.62 -18.06
N PRO A 111 19.94 13.59 -17.24
CA PRO A 111 19.97 13.46 -15.79
C PRO A 111 18.56 13.23 -15.19
N GLN A 112 18.47 12.46 -14.10
CA GLN A 112 17.20 12.18 -13.41
C GLN A 112 16.40 13.45 -13.09
N ALA A 113 17.05 14.53 -12.64
CA ALA A 113 16.37 15.79 -12.36
C ALA A 113 15.70 16.39 -13.60
N VAL A 114 16.33 16.28 -14.77
CA VAL A 114 15.79 16.74 -16.06
C VAL A 114 14.66 15.81 -16.51
N PHE A 115 14.86 14.50 -16.38
CA PHE A 115 13.83 13.50 -16.66
C PHE A 115 12.55 13.78 -15.85
N ASN A 116 12.67 13.96 -14.54
CA ASN A 116 11.53 14.23 -13.65
C ASN A 116 10.85 15.56 -13.94
N SER A 117 11.62 16.62 -14.20
CA SER A 117 11.08 17.98 -14.31
C SER A 117 10.68 18.40 -15.73
N ARG A 118 11.13 17.68 -16.78
CA ARG A 118 10.92 18.06 -18.19
C ARG A 118 10.28 16.97 -19.04
N ILE A 119 10.50 15.70 -18.70
CA ILE A 119 10.00 14.55 -19.47
C ILE A 119 8.77 13.95 -18.80
N ILE A 120 8.83 13.64 -17.51
CA ILE A 120 7.73 13.05 -16.74
C ILE A 120 6.53 13.99 -16.60
N VAL A 121 6.73 15.30 -16.75
CA VAL A 121 5.64 16.28 -16.77
C VAL A 121 4.88 16.33 -18.10
N ASN A 122 5.26 15.54 -19.12
CA ASN A 122 4.55 15.48 -20.39
C ASN A 122 3.66 14.22 -20.46
N PRO A 123 2.32 14.36 -20.59
CA PRO A 123 1.39 13.24 -20.61
C PRO A 123 1.66 12.19 -21.70
N ARG A 124 2.18 12.61 -22.87
CA ARG A 124 2.52 11.69 -23.96
C ARG A 124 3.77 10.87 -23.66
N ALA A 125 4.79 11.50 -23.04
CA ALA A 125 5.96 10.77 -22.58
C ALA A 125 5.59 9.76 -21.48
N ILE A 126 4.73 10.12 -20.52
CA ILE A 126 4.23 9.17 -19.51
C ILE A 126 3.50 8.01 -20.17
N THR A 127 2.63 8.28 -21.15
CA THR A 127 1.88 7.24 -21.88
C THR A 127 2.83 6.28 -22.59
N TYR A 128 3.85 6.82 -23.27
CA TYR A 128 4.88 6.02 -23.92
C TYR A 128 5.67 5.18 -22.93
N LEU A 129 6.14 5.78 -21.82
CA LEU A 129 6.91 5.09 -20.78
C LEU A 129 6.08 4.03 -20.08
N ALA A 130 4.80 4.28 -19.78
CA ALA A 130 3.90 3.30 -19.19
C ALA A 130 3.66 2.11 -20.13
N LYS A 131 3.50 2.36 -21.45
CA LYS A 131 3.40 1.30 -22.45
C LYS A 131 4.70 0.52 -22.57
N LEU A 132 5.84 1.21 -22.62
CA LEU A 132 7.17 0.61 -22.66
C LEU A 132 7.42 -0.27 -21.42
N LEU A 133 7.09 0.22 -20.23
CA LEU A 133 7.15 -0.54 -18.98
C LEU A 133 6.20 -1.73 -18.98
N ALA A 134 4.98 -1.60 -19.51
CA ALA A 134 4.04 -2.71 -19.61
C ALA A 134 4.50 -3.76 -20.63
N ASP A 135 5.11 -3.35 -21.73
CA ASP A 135 5.70 -4.24 -22.74
C ASP A 135 6.93 -4.96 -22.17
N ARG A 136 7.80 -4.23 -21.44
CA ARG A 136 8.93 -4.81 -20.71
C ARG A 136 8.48 -5.74 -19.59
N ALA A 137 7.48 -5.36 -18.80
CA ALA A 137 6.91 -6.18 -17.73
C ALA A 137 6.19 -7.42 -18.28
N ARG A 138 5.55 -7.34 -19.46
CA ARG A 138 4.99 -8.51 -20.16
C ARG A 138 6.07 -9.42 -20.69
N ALA A 139 7.15 -8.88 -21.25
CA ALA A 139 8.33 -9.66 -21.59
C ALA A 139 8.95 -10.33 -20.35
N GLN A 140 8.94 -9.65 -19.19
CA GLN A 140 9.42 -10.16 -17.91
C GLN A 140 8.49 -11.20 -17.26
N ALA A 141 7.17 -11.09 -17.43
CA ALA A 141 6.18 -12.02 -16.87
C ALA A 141 6.09 -13.34 -17.65
N VAL A 142 6.56 -13.35 -18.90
CA VAL A 142 6.60 -14.55 -19.77
C VAL A 142 7.91 -15.34 -19.57
N ASP A 143 8.91 -14.76 -18.90
CA ASP A 143 10.26 -15.32 -18.82
C ASP A 143 10.72 -15.58 -17.38
N ILE A 144 10.93 -16.87 -17.05
CA ILE A 144 11.53 -17.35 -15.78
C ILE A 144 12.86 -16.64 -15.51
N THR A 145 13.58 -16.26 -16.57
CA THR A 145 14.84 -15.54 -16.51
C THR A 145 14.66 -14.18 -15.82
N SER A 146 13.63 -13.41 -16.14
CA SER A 146 13.45 -12.05 -15.60
C SER A 146 13.19 -11.98 -14.09
N ARG A 147 12.48 -12.98 -13.54
CA ARG A 147 12.31 -13.12 -12.08
C ARG A 147 13.65 -13.45 -11.41
N GLN A 148 14.39 -14.41 -11.96
CA GLN A 148 15.74 -14.77 -11.49
C GLN A 148 16.73 -13.59 -11.56
N LEU A 149 16.56 -12.67 -12.51
CA LEU A 149 17.40 -11.49 -12.66
C LEU A 149 17.11 -10.42 -11.60
N HIS A 150 15.83 -10.17 -11.31
CA HIS A 150 15.43 -9.31 -10.19
C HIS A 150 15.93 -9.88 -8.85
N ASP A 151 15.75 -11.19 -8.63
CA ASP A 151 16.19 -11.87 -7.41
C ASP A 151 17.73 -11.83 -7.25
N ARG A 152 18.47 -11.94 -8.36
CA ARG A 152 19.94 -11.77 -8.37
C ARG A 152 20.38 -10.34 -8.09
N ALA A 153 19.73 -9.35 -8.67
CA ALA A 153 20.04 -7.94 -8.41
C ALA A 153 19.83 -7.59 -6.93
N LEU A 154 18.77 -8.13 -6.32
CA LEU A 154 18.54 -8.01 -4.87
C LEU A 154 19.62 -8.74 -4.06
N ALA A 155 19.99 -9.96 -4.43
CA ALA A 155 21.01 -10.74 -3.70
C ALA A 155 22.43 -10.17 -3.79
N GLN A 156 22.74 -9.41 -4.85
CA GLN A 156 24.04 -8.76 -5.05
C GLN A 156 24.11 -7.35 -4.43
N SER A 157 22.98 -6.73 -4.13
CA SER A 157 22.94 -5.41 -3.49
C SER A 157 23.32 -5.47 -2.01
N SER A 158 24.11 -4.50 -1.56
CA SER A 158 24.41 -4.32 -0.13
C SER A 158 23.27 -3.63 0.64
N ASP A 159 22.34 -2.98 -0.05
CA ASP A 159 21.13 -2.36 0.53
C ASP A 159 19.93 -2.52 -0.43
N PRO A 160 19.40 -3.75 -0.55
CA PRO A 160 18.33 -4.09 -1.51
C PRO A 160 17.00 -3.39 -1.22
N TYR A 161 16.80 -2.89 0.00
CA TYR A 161 15.54 -2.28 0.43
C TYR A 161 15.67 -0.78 0.78
N ALA A 162 16.82 -0.16 0.49
CA ALA A 162 17.13 1.25 0.76
C ALA A 162 17.01 1.63 2.26
N LEU A 163 17.32 0.71 3.17
CA LEU A 163 17.25 0.95 4.62
C LEU A 163 18.37 1.89 5.09
N SER A 164 19.42 2.12 4.31
CA SER A 164 20.47 3.11 4.61
C SER A 164 19.97 4.56 4.57
N LEU A 165 18.82 4.82 3.93
CA LEU A 165 18.26 6.16 3.71
C LEU A 165 19.15 7.10 2.89
N GLN A 166 20.14 6.56 2.17
CA GLN A 166 20.99 7.36 1.30
C GLN A 166 20.20 7.90 0.11
N THR A 167 20.33 9.19 -0.16
CA THR A 167 19.68 9.85 -1.31
C THR A 167 20.67 10.76 -2.04
N ASP A 168 20.39 11.07 -3.31
CA ASP A 168 21.24 11.96 -4.10
C ASP A 168 21.19 13.44 -3.62
N VAL A 169 20.20 13.79 -2.81
CA VAL A 169 20.02 15.14 -2.26
C VAL A 169 20.41 15.15 -0.78
N PRO A 170 21.48 15.88 -0.40
CA PRO A 170 21.89 16.00 1.00
C PRO A 170 20.80 16.61 1.89
N GLY A 171 20.63 16.04 3.08
CA GLY A 171 19.65 16.50 4.05
C GLY A 171 19.50 15.57 5.25
N LYS A 172 18.56 15.94 6.13
CA LYS A 172 18.22 15.21 7.37
C LYS A 172 16.76 14.76 7.33
N ILE A 173 16.49 13.54 7.77
CA ILE A 173 15.13 13.05 7.98
C ILE A 173 14.90 12.90 9.47
N LEU A 174 13.83 13.50 9.97
CA LEU A 174 13.47 13.40 11.36
C LEU A 174 12.34 12.37 11.53
N SER A 175 12.54 11.39 12.39
CA SER A 175 11.53 10.43 12.82
C SER A 175 11.08 10.74 14.24
N LEU A 176 9.78 10.79 14.47
CA LEU A 176 9.18 11.16 15.76
C LEU A 176 8.14 10.13 16.19
N ASN A 177 8.30 9.62 17.41
CA ASN A 177 7.31 8.82 18.12
C ASN A 177 6.98 9.51 19.45
N VAL A 178 5.86 10.25 19.46
CA VAL A 178 5.44 11.07 20.59
C VAL A 178 4.36 10.33 21.38
N GLY A 179 4.77 9.73 22.50
CA GLY A 179 3.88 9.08 23.46
C GLY A 179 3.43 10.02 24.60
N VAL A 180 2.68 9.45 25.56
CA VAL A 180 2.16 10.17 26.73
C VAL A 180 3.30 10.70 27.61
N SER A 181 4.29 9.85 27.89
CA SER A 181 5.36 10.11 28.84
C SER A 181 6.76 9.92 28.26
N GLN A 182 6.87 9.26 27.11
CA GLN A 182 8.16 9.00 26.45
C GLN A 182 8.08 9.47 24.99
N ILE A 183 9.16 10.09 24.55
CA ILE A 183 9.33 10.57 23.18
C ILE A 183 10.60 9.93 22.63
N HIS A 184 10.44 9.21 21.54
CA HIS A 184 11.56 8.64 20.81
C HIS A 184 11.73 9.44 19.52
N PHE A 185 12.97 9.74 19.16
CA PHE A 185 13.27 10.40 17.91
C PHE A 185 14.55 9.86 17.28
N GLY A 186 14.58 9.87 15.95
CA GLY A 186 15.75 9.56 15.14
C GLY A 186 16.03 10.70 14.16
N VAL A 187 17.29 11.10 14.04
CA VAL A 187 17.78 12.03 13.03
C VAL A 187 18.67 11.24 12.10
N TYR A 188 18.25 11.11 10.83
CA TYR A 188 18.94 10.31 9.85
C TYR A 188 19.60 11.20 8.79
N ASP A 189 20.89 10.99 8.57
CA ASP A 189 21.67 11.71 7.56
C ASP A 189 21.62 10.96 6.23
N THR A 190 21.13 11.64 5.19
CA THR A 190 20.94 11.06 3.85
C THR A 190 22.24 10.93 3.05
N GLN A 191 23.37 11.42 3.56
CA GLN A 191 24.69 11.27 2.95
C GLN A 191 25.57 10.26 3.70
N ASP A 192 25.59 10.33 5.03
CA ASP A 192 26.50 9.54 5.87
C ASP A 192 25.77 9.05 7.14
N ASP A 193 25.33 7.80 7.11
CA ASP A 193 24.59 7.14 8.20
C ASP A 193 25.37 7.08 9.53
N ARG A 194 26.69 7.32 9.52
CA ARG A 194 27.49 7.45 10.75
C ARG A 194 27.13 8.69 11.56
N ASN A 195 26.48 9.68 10.95
CA ASN A 195 25.99 10.88 11.61
C ASN A 195 24.57 10.73 12.17
N ASP A 196 24.00 9.53 12.14
CA ASP A 196 22.67 9.28 12.70
C ASP A 196 22.66 9.49 14.22
N VAL A 197 21.55 10.05 14.72
CA VAL A 197 21.33 10.31 16.14
C VAL A 197 20.02 9.69 16.56
N HIS A 198 20.06 8.88 17.62
CA HIS A 198 18.86 8.37 18.28
C HIS A 198 18.70 9.03 19.65
N GLY A 199 17.47 9.37 20.01
CA GLY A 199 17.18 10.01 21.28
C GLY A 199 15.90 9.51 21.93
N ILE A 200 15.96 9.37 23.26
CA ILE A 200 14.83 9.04 24.11
C ILE A 200 14.71 10.14 25.17
N ILE A 201 13.54 10.77 25.22
CA ILE A 201 13.16 11.68 26.30
C ILE A 201 12.08 10.99 27.14
N ASP A 202 12.44 10.61 28.36
CA ASP A 202 11.53 10.08 29.36
C ASP A 202 11.10 11.19 30.32
N ASN A 203 9.83 11.55 30.25
CA ASN A 203 9.15 12.56 31.07
C ASN A 203 8.03 11.90 31.90
N SER A 204 8.21 10.64 32.30
CA SER A 204 7.26 9.90 33.14
C SER A 204 7.26 10.33 34.60
N ASP A 205 8.38 10.87 35.10
CA ASP A 205 8.49 11.45 36.44
C ASP A 205 7.96 12.88 36.45
N ALA A 206 7.13 13.20 37.44
CA ALA A 206 6.44 14.49 37.54
C ALA A 206 7.37 15.68 37.77
N THR A 207 8.63 15.45 38.14
CA THR A 207 9.61 16.47 38.51
C THR A 207 10.83 16.49 37.60
N THR A 208 11.21 15.36 37.03
CA THR A 208 12.48 15.18 36.32
C THR A 208 12.28 14.47 34.98
N ALA A 209 12.75 15.08 33.89
CA ALA A 209 12.88 14.42 32.60
C ALA A 209 14.30 13.85 32.43
N ARG A 210 14.40 12.62 31.93
CA ARG A 210 15.66 11.95 31.59
C ARG A 210 15.81 11.87 30.09
N ILE A 211 16.98 12.26 29.59
CA ILE A 211 17.28 12.31 28.17
C ILE A 211 18.48 11.41 27.89
N THR A 212 18.31 10.47 26.98
CA THR A 212 19.38 9.60 26.49
C THR A 212 19.58 9.86 25.01
N LEU A 213 20.80 10.19 24.60
CA LEU A 213 21.20 10.36 23.21
C LEU A 213 22.25 9.32 22.85
N THR A 214 22.12 8.74 21.66
CA THR A 214 23.09 7.81 21.08
C THR A 214 23.54 8.35 19.74
N ALA A 215 24.84 8.61 19.58
CA ALA A 215 25.44 9.13 18.36
C ALA A 215 26.87 8.57 18.21
N GLY A 216 27.23 8.08 17.02
CA GLY A 216 28.56 7.49 16.76
C GLY A 216 28.96 6.36 17.73
N GLY A 217 27.98 5.58 18.20
CA GLY A 217 28.17 4.52 19.20
C GLY A 217 28.38 5.00 20.64
N LYS A 218 28.36 6.32 20.90
CA LYS A 218 28.46 6.89 22.26
C LYS A 218 27.07 7.18 22.81
N VAL A 219 26.84 6.79 24.06
CA VAL A 219 25.59 7.08 24.79
C VAL A 219 25.83 8.22 25.78
N THR A 220 25.01 9.27 25.73
CA THR A 220 25.02 10.40 26.66
C THR A 220 23.70 10.47 27.41
N LYS A 221 23.75 10.59 28.75
CA LYS A 221 22.57 10.71 29.62
C LYS A 221 22.52 12.06 30.32
N ARG A 222 21.35 12.66 30.42
CA ARG A 222 21.11 13.96 31.07
C ARG A 222 19.79 13.94 31.83
N GLU A 223 19.71 14.79 32.84
CA GLU A 223 18.47 15.04 33.59
C GLU A 223 18.17 16.53 33.57
N ARG A 224 16.88 16.88 33.55
CA ARG A 224 16.39 18.26 33.64
C ARG A 224 15.02 18.29 34.31
N PRO A 225 14.51 19.46 34.72
CA PRO A 225 13.13 19.56 35.20
C PRO A 225 12.13 19.06 34.16
N ALA A 226 11.07 18.40 34.64
CA ALA A 226 9.93 18.00 33.81
C ALA A 226 9.35 19.20 33.05
N PHE A 227 8.80 18.94 31.88
CA PHE A 227 8.37 19.99 30.95
C PHE A 227 7.04 19.63 30.26
N PRO A 228 6.26 20.62 29.81
CA PRO A 228 5.03 20.37 29.07
C PRO A 228 5.35 19.79 27.69
N LEU A 229 4.50 18.87 27.19
CA LEU A 229 4.76 18.14 25.94
C LEU A 229 5.03 19.09 24.77
N GLU A 230 4.41 20.26 24.75
CA GLU A 230 4.54 21.27 23.70
C GLU A 230 5.98 21.76 23.50
N ASP A 231 6.83 21.67 24.52
CA ASP A 231 8.22 22.13 24.47
C ASP A 231 9.19 21.07 23.92
N PHE A 232 8.73 19.84 23.61
CA PHE A 232 9.64 18.71 23.37
C PHE A 232 10.68 18.93 22.27
N LEU A 233 10.32 19.59 21.16
CA LEU A 233 11.26 19.85 20.07
C LEU A 233 12.36 20.82 20.48
N LYS A 234 12.03 21.83 21.28
CA LYS A 234 13.04 22.71 21.86
C LYS A 234 14.04 21.90 22.69
N ILE A 235 13.54 20.93 23.46
CA ILE A 235 14.37 20.06 24.31
C ILE A 235 15.23 19.11 23.49
N VAL A 236 14.70 18.57 22.38
CA VAL A 236 15.48 17.78 21.41
C VAL A 236 16.68 18.59 20.92
N PHE A 237 16.46 19.80 20.39
CA PHE A 237 17.55 20.64 19.88
C PHE A 237 18.54 21.09 20.97
N GLU A 238 18.05 21.51 22.14
CA GLU A 238 18.92 21.87 23.28
C GLU A 238 19.79 20.70 23.74
N SER A 239 19.25 19.49 23.70
CA SER A 239 20.01 18.29 24.08
C SER A 239 21.08 17.96 23.03
N MET A 240 20.74 18.12 21.75
CA MET A 240 21.67 17.87 20.64
C MET A 240 22.86 18.84 20.62
N GLN A 241 22.73 20.09 21.10
CA GLN A 241 23.84 21.07 21.19
C GLN A 241 25.08 20.58 21.97
N SER A 242 24.96 19.46 22.68
CA SER A 242 26.08 18.84 23.38
C SER A 242 26.84 17.78 22.62
N LEU A 243 26.34 17.40 21.45
CA LEU A 243 27.02 16.50 20.53
C LEU A 243 28.09 17.27 19.75
N GLU A 244 28.98 16.54 19.09
CA GLU A 244 29.98 17.11 18.18
C GLU A 244 29.28 17.76 16.97
N ASP A 245 29.90 18.78 16.36
CA ASP A 245 29.31 19.58 15.29
C ASP A 245 28.76 18.75 14.10
N ALA A 246 29.34 17.56 13.85
CA ALA A 246 28.91 16.64 12.80
C ALA A 246 27.49 16.08 12.97
N TYR A 247 26.96 16.08 14.20
CA TYR A 247 25.61 15.58 14.52
C TYR A 247 24.56 16.70 14.60
N LEU A 248 24.99 17.96 14.50
CA LEU A 248 24.11 19.13 14.56
C LEU A 248 23.56 19.43 13.17
N PHE A 249 22.33 19.95 13.14
CA PHE A 249 21.69 20.38 11.90
C PHE A 249 20.75 21.55 12.17
N THR A 250 20.44 22.29 11.11
CA THR A 250 19.44 23.37 11.15
C THR A 250 18.08 22.86 10.68
N PRO A 251 16.96 23.47 11.10
CA PRO A 251 15.63 23.10 10.62
C PRO A 251 15.45 23.15 9.10
N PHE A 252 16.28 23.93 8.38
CA PHE A 252 16.26 24.03 6.92
C PHE A 252 16.88 22.83 6.21
N GLU A 253 17.69 22.04 6.90
CA GLU A 253 18.28 20.80 6.37
C GLU A 253 17.32 19.62 6.46
N VAL A 254 16.17 19.78 7.13
CA VAL A 254 15.19 18.71 7.28
C VAL A 254 14.38 18.56 6.00
N VAL A 255 14.58 17.44 5.29
CA VAL A 255 13.92 17.15 4.01
C VAL A 255 12.57 16.46 4.17
N ALA A 256 12.34 15.82 5.32
CA ALA A 256 11.05 15.23 5.69
C ALA A 256 10.96 14.97 7.20
N VAL A 257 9.74 14.98 7.73
CA VAL A 257 9.45 14.56 9.11
C VAL A 257 8.46 13.41 9.11
N GLY A 258 8.89 12.22 9.52
CA GLY A 258 8.03 11.06 9.76
C GLY A 258 7.47 11.04 11.18
N HIS A 259 6.16 10.87 11.30
CA HIS A 259 5.42 10.78 12.57
C HIS A 259 4.87 9.37 12.72
N ARG A 260 5.30 8.64 13.73
CA ARG A 260 4.65 7.39 14.11
C ARG A 260 3.26 7.70 14.67
N VAL A 261 2.23 7.09 14.08
CA VAL A 261 0.84 7.21 14.52
C VAL A 261 0.31 5.84 14.86
N VAL A 262 -0.24 5.66 16.06
CA VAL A 262 -0.60 4.32 16.54
C VAL A 262 -1.78 3.74 15.77
N HIS A 263 -2.83 4.51 15.46
CA HIS A 263 -4.03 3.97 14.83
C HIS A 263 -4.40 4.73 13.55
N GLY A 264 -4.33 4.03 12.40
CA GLY A 264 -4.75 4.53 11.07
C GLY A 264 -6.13 4.03 10.60
N GLY A 265 -6.79 3.19 11.40
CA GLY A 265 -8.11 2.65 11.06
C GLY A 265 -8.08 1.84 9.77
N SER A 266 -9.20 1.76 9.07
CA SER A 266 -9.29 1.11 7.74
C SER A 266 -8.99 2.06 6.59
N LYS A 267 -8.79 3.36 6.88
CA LYS A 267 -8.55 4.40 5.87
C LYS A 267 -7.11 4.42 5.41
N PHE A 268 -6.17 4.26 6.33
CA PHE A 268 -4.74 4.35 6.06
C PHE A 268 -4.09 2.97 5.93
N SER A 269 -3.86 2.52 4.70
CA SER A 269 -3.14 1.29 4.37
C SER A 269 -1.64 1.48 4.11
N SER A 270 -1.16 2.72 4.13
CA SER A 270 0.24 3.09 3.98
C SER A 270 0.50 4.41 4.70
N ALA A 271 1.75 4.84 4.75
CA ALA A 271 2.09 6.19 5.16
C ALA A 271 1.38 7.24 4.27
N ALA A 272 1.06 8.40 4.87
CA ALA A 272 0.34 9.48 4.21
C ALA A 272 1.01 10.83 4.49
N VAL A 273 1.22 11.65 3.46
CA VAL A 273 1.66 13.03 3.64
C VAL A 273 0.56 13.78 4.41
N ILE A 274 0.94 14.47 5.47
CA ILE A 274 0.03 15.11 6.41
C ILE A 274 -0.59 16.35 5.76
N THR A 275 -1.90 16.33 5.63
CA THR A 275 -2.76 17.44 5.23
C THR A 275 -3.78 17.75 6.34
N PRO A 276 -4.52 18.88 6.29
CA PRO A 276 -5.61 19.12 7.23
C PRO A 276 -6.64 17.97 7.29
N GLN A 277 -6.90 17.33 6.15
CA GLN A 277 -7.79 16.16 6.06
C GLN A 277 -7.21 14.97 6.84
N VAL A 278 -5.92 14.64 6.62
CA VAL A 278 -5.25 13.55 7.35
C VAL A 278 -5.28 13.80 8.87
N ILE A 279 -5.04 15.05 9.31
CA ILE A 279 -5.14 15.42 10.73
C ILE A 279 -6.54 15.16 11.28
N GLY A 280 -7.59 15.59 10.57
CA GLY A 280 -8.97 15.35 10.97
C GLY A 280 -9.35 13.87 11.05
N GLU A 281 -8.78 13.04 10.17
CA GLU A 281 -8.99 11.59 10.18
C GLU A 281 -8.27 10.90 11.34
N ILE A 282 -7.04 11.30 11.65
CA ILE A 282 -6.31 10.81 12.85
C ILE A 282 -7.09 11.19 14.12
N GLU A 283 -7.64 12.41 14.17
CA GLU A 283 -8.45 12.89 15.29
C GLU A 283 -9.71 12.06 15.49
N ALA A 284 -10.45 11.77 14.42
CA ALA A 284 -11.62 10.89 14.46
C ALA A 284 -11.30 9.47 14.95
N LEU A 285 -10.09 8.96 14.64
CA LEU A 285 -9.63 7.65 15.08
C LEU A 285 -9.18 7.60 16.56
N SER A 286 -9.13 8.74 17.25
CA SER A 286 -8.76 8.79 18.67
C SER A 286 -9.68 7.98 19.57
N GLY A 287 -10.93 7.72 19.15
CA GLY A 287 -11.85 6.82 19.85
C GLY A 287 -11.33 5.38 19.96
N PHE A 288 -10.54 4.90 18.98
CA PHE A 288 -9.95 3.56 18.99
C PHE A 288 -8.62 3.49 19.76
N ALA A 289 -7.90 4.60 19.85
CA ALA A 289 -6.59 4.68 20.52
C ALA A 289 -6.46 5.94 21.39
N PRO A 290 -7.28 6.10 22.45
CA PRO A 290 -7.40 7.34 23.21
C PRO A 290 -6.13 7.71 23.99
N LEU A 291 -5.29 6.74 24.34
CA LEU A 291 -4.01 6.96 25.03
C LEU A 291 -2.84 7.23 24.07
N HIS A 292 -3.07 7.27 22.76
CA HIS A 292 -2.01 7.37 21.76
C HIS A 292 -2.26 8.46 20.72
N ASN A 293 -3.30 8.32 19.89
CA ASN A 293 -3.54 9.23 18.76
C ASN A 293 -3.62 10.72 19.17
N PRO A 294 -4.25 11.10 20.30
CA PRO A 294 -4.23 12.49 20.75
C PRO A 294 -2.83 13.06 20.99
N HIS A 295 -1.92 12.26 21.57
CA HIS A 295 -0.53 12.69 21.81
C HIS A 295 0.28 12.70 20.52
N ASN A 296 0.05 11.75 19.60
CA ASN A 296 0.64 11.78 18.27
C ASN A 296 0.26 13.08 17.53
N LEU A 297 -1.01 13.51 17.62
CA LEU A 297 -1.50 14.77 17.05
C LEU A 297 -0.85 16.02 17.66
N VAL A 298 -0.62 16.04 18.97
CA VAL A 298 0.15 17.12 19.61
C VAL A 298 1.57 17.17 19.03
N GLY A 299 2.23 16.01 18.94
CA GLY A 299 3.55 15.88 18.31
C GLY A 299 3.60 16.43 16.88
N ILE A 300 2.66 15.99 16.03
CA ILE A 300 2.50 16.46 14.63
C ILE A 300 2.37 17.98 14.59
N ARG A 301 1.43 18.54 15.36
CA ARG A 301 1.13 19.98 15.36
C ARG A 301 2.32 20.83 15.81
N GLN A 302 3.11 20.35 16.78
CA GLN A 302 4.32 21.08 17.20
C GLN A 302 5.44 20.97 16.17
N ALA A 303 5.65 19.80 15.59
CA ALA A 303 6.65 19.62 14.54
C ALA A 303 6.36 20.48 13.31
N MET A 304 5.08 20.58 12.88
CA MET A 304 4.71 21.43 11.75
C MET A 304 4.99 22.92 12.01
N LYS A 305 4.93 23.37 13.27
CA LYS A 305 5.34 24.75 13.62
C LYS A 305 6.86 24.92 13.57
N PHE A 306 7.61 23.89 13.94
CA PHE A 306 9.07 23.95 14.03
C PHE A 306 9.76 23.74 12.66
N PHE A 307 9.15 22.93 11.78
CA PHE A 307 9.65 22.59 10.44
C PHE A 307 8.63 22.95 9.35
N PRO A 308 8.24 24.23 9.21
CA PRO A 308 7.12 24.64 8.36
C PRO A 308 7.35 24.38 6.85
N THR A 309 8.59 24.22 6.42
CA THR A 309 8.97 23.97 5.01
C THR A 309 9.11 22.49 4.69
N ALA A 310 9.28 21.63 5.68
CA ALA A 310 9.47 20.20 5.46
C ALA A 310 8.10 19.53 5.25
N PRO A 311 7.97 18.55 4.33
CA PRO A 311 6.80 17.70 4.28
C PRO A 311 6.74 16.82 5.55
N HIS A 312 5.56 16.75 6.14
CA HIS A 312 5.27 15.87 7.27
C HIS A 312 4.54 14.63 6.78
N VAL A 313 4.87 13.46 7.31
CA VAL A 313 4.26 12.18 6.93
C VAL A 313 3.79 11.44 8.16
N ALA A 314 2.54 10.97 8.17
CA ALA A 314 2.03 10.05 9.19
C ALA A 314 2.30 8.61 8.76
N VAL A 315 2.98 7.83 9.60
CA VAL A 315 3.31 6.42 9.40
C VAL A 315 2.56 5.61 10.45
N PHE A 316 1.63 4.77 10.01
CA PHE A 316 0.66 4.12 10.90
C PHE A 316 1.10 2.72 11.31
N ASP A 317 1.07 2.42 12.61
CA ASP A 317 1.34 1.09 13.15
C ASP A 317 0.37 0.03 12.59
N THR A 318 -0.87 0.42 12.27
CA THR A 318 -1.91 -0.45 11.72
C THR A 318 -1.78 -0.68 10.21
N ALA A 319 -0.94 0.09 9.49
CA ALA A 319 -0.92 0.08 8.03
C ALA A 319 -0.43 -1.26 7.46
N PHE A 320 0.66 -1.80 8.03
CA PHE A 320 1.24 -3.07 7.56
C PHE A 320 0.23 -4.23 7.60
N HIS A 321 -0.64 -4.21 8.60
CA HIS A 321 -1.67 -5.20 8.86
C HIS A 321 -2.96 -5.02 8.03
N GLN A 322 -3.08 -3.97 7.20
CA GLN A 322 -4.22 -3.83 6.29
C GLN A 322 -4.27 -4.94 5.22
N THR A 323 -3.22 -5.74 5.11
CA THR A 323 -3.15 -6.91 4.23
C THR A 323 -3.86 -8.15 4.78
N LEU A 324 -4.29 -8.14 6.06
CA LEU A 324 -5.06 -9.24 6.66
C LEU A 324 -6.34 -9.53 5.85
N ALA A 325 -6.58 -10.81 5.57
CA ALA A 325 -7.80 -11.26 4.93
C ALA A 325 -9.02 -11.12 5.87
N PRO A 326 -10.26 -11.01 5.35
CA PRO A 326 -11.47 -10.88 6.17
C PRO A 326 -11.62 -11.92 7.29
N TYR A 327 -11.28 -13.17 7.03
CA TYR A 327 -11.35 -14.24 8.04
C TYR A 327 -10.30 -14.10 9.15
N ALA A 328 -9.20 -13.35 8.93
CA ALA A 328 -8.14 -13.13 9.92
C ALA A 328 -8.42 -11.90 10.79
N TYR A 329 -9.17 -10.92 10.28
CA TYR A 329 -9.47 -9.70 11.05
C TYR A 329 -10.86 -9.63 11.67
N LEU A 330 -11.83 -10.42 11.22
CA LEU A 330 -13.17 -10.40 11.80
C LEU A 330 -13.19 -11.15 13.12
N TYR A 331 -13.81 -10.54 14.14
CA TYR A 331 -14.19 -11.26 15.35
C TYR A 331 -15.46 -12.08 15.12
N GLY A 332 -15.67 -13.11 15.94
CA GLY A 332 -16.91 -13.89 16.00
C GLY A 332 -18.09 -13.11 16.62
N LEU A 333 -18.28 -11.86 16.20
CA LEU A 333 -19.33 -10.95 16.65
C LEU A 333 -20.36 -10.71 15.53
N PRO A 334 -21.56 -10.18 15.84
CA PRO A 334 -22.51 -9.77 14.80
C PRO A 334 -21.85 -8.88 13.74
N TYR A 335 -21.98 -9.26 12.47
CA TYR A 335 -21.26 -8.62 11.35
C TYR A 335 -21.58 -7.11 11.19
N ASP A 336 -22.75 -6.68 11.63
CA ASP A 336 -23.16 -5.27 11.65
C ASP A 336 -22.23 -4.39 12.49
N LEU A 337 -21.62 -4.91 13.56
CA LEU A 337 -20.67 -4.16 14.39
C LEU A 337 -19.38 -3.84 13.63
N TYR A 338 -18.91 -4.76 12.78
CA TYR A 338 -17.81 -4.46 11.88
C TYR A 338 -18.21 -3.40 10.84
N LYS A 339 -19.38 -3.57 10.20
CA LYS A 339 -19.82 -2.67 9.13
C LYS A 339 -20.10 -1.24 9.59
N LYS A 340 -20.71 -1.08 10.78
CA LYS A 340 -21.14 0.22 11.30
C LYS A 340 -20.08 0.87 12.18
N GLU A 341 -19.46 0.10 13.05
CA GLU A 341 -18.56 0.61 14.09
C GLU A 341 -17.08 0.31 13.79
N GLY A 342 -16.75 -0.39 12.70
CA GLY A 342 -15.36 -0.71 12.36
C GLY A 342 -14.68 -1.66 13.36
N ILE A 343 -15.44 -2.45 14.12
CA ILE A 343 -14.91 -3.40 15.10
C ILE A 343 -14.27 -4.59 14.37
N ARG A 344 -12.93 -4.63 14.38
CA ARG A 344 -12.09 -5.67 13.77
C ARG A 344 -10.70 -5.71 14.39
N ARG A 345 -9.92 -6.72 14.06
CA ARG A 345 -8.46 -6.71 14.27
C ARG A 345 -7.84 -5.64 13.36
N TYR A 346 -7.03 -4.79 13.96
CA TYR A 346 -6.17 -3.84 13.26
C TYR A 346 -4.71 -4.26 13.32
N GLY A 347 -4.24 -4.72 14.50
CA GLY A 347 -2.83 -5.02 14.73
C GLY A 347 -1.97 -3.77 14.90
N PHE A 348 -0.88 -3.88 15.66
CA PHE A 348 0.07 -2.79 15.93
C PHE A 348 1.51 -3.31 15.85
N HIS A 349 2.49 -2.41 16.05
CA HIS A 349 3.89 -2.68 15.74
C HIS A 349 4.13 -3.03 14.27
N GLY A 350 3.25 -2.58 13.36
CA GLY A 350 3.39 -2.85 11.94
C GLY A 350 4.67 -2.28 11.34
N THR A 351 5.16 -1.15 11.86
CA THR A 351 6.47 -0.61 11.50
C THR A 351 7.59 -1.56 11.91
N SER A 352 7.67 -1.97 13.18
CA SER A 352 8.68 -2.92 13.63
C SER A 352 8.61 -4.24 12.82
N HIS A 353 7.44 -4.88 12.73
CA HIS A 353 7.29 -6.13 11.98
C HIS A 353 7.75 -6.02 10.52
N ARG A 354 7.45 -4.89 9.87
CA ARG A 354 7.88 -4.64 8.50
C ARG A 354 9.39 -4.42 8.40
N TYR A 355 9.98 -3.65 9.32
CA TYR A 355 11.44 -3.45 9.39
C TYR A 355 12.16 -4.78 9.53
N ILE A 356 11.72 -5.62 10.47
CA ILE A 356 12.30 -6.94 10.71
C ILE A 356 12.16 -7.84 9.50
N SER A 357 11.04 -7.80 8.78
CA SER A 357 10.87 -8.60 7.56
C SER A 357 11.85 -8.20 6.46
N LEU A 358 12.06 -6.90 6.24
CA LEU A 358 13.01 -6.38 5.26
C LEU A 358 14.45 -6.71 5.68
N LYS A 359 14.77 -6.53 6.97
CA LYS A 359 16.11 -6.79 7.49
C LYS A 359 16.46 -8.27 7.49
N ALA A 360 15.52 -9.15 7.82
CA ALA A 360 15.69 -10.60 7.70
C ALA A 360 15.98 -11.00 6.25
N ALA A 361 15.22 -10.45 5.29
CA ALA A 361 15.41 -10.71 3.88
C ALA A 361 16.79 -10.22 3.37
N GLU A 362 17.22 -9.03 3.80
CA GLU A 362 18.56 -8.47 3.53
C GLU A 362 19.66 -9.38 4.06
N VAL A 363 19.58 -9.78 5.34
CA VAL A 363 20.59 -10.63 6.00
C VAL A 363 20.68 -12.01 5.32
N LEU A 364 19.54 -12.58 4.93
CA LEU A 364 19.49 -13.86 4.23
C LEU A 364 19.88 -13.75 2.74
N LYS A 365 19.98 -12.54 2.20
CA LYS A 365 20.16 -12.27 0.76
C LYS A 365 19.12 -13.01 -0.09
N ARG A 366 17.90 -13.07 0.42
CA ARG A 366 16.72 -13.66 -0.24
C ARG A 366 15.66 -12.58 -0.44
N PRO A 367 14.94 -12.57 -1.58
CA PRO A 367 13.83 -11.64 -1.76
C PRO A 367 12.77 -11.83 -0.68
N LEU A 368 12.25 -10.73 -0.12
CA LEU A 368 11.18 -10.78 0.88
C LEU A 368 9.92 -11.49 0.34
N GLY A 369 9.67 -11.37 -0.97
CA GLY A 369 8.57 -12.04 -1.66
C GLY A 369 8.72 -13.56 -1.79
N GLU A 370 9.74 -14.19 -1.21
CA GLU A 370 9.93 -15.65 -1.15
C GLU A 370 9.94 -16.20 0.29
N LEU A 371 9.76 -15.34 1.29
CA LEU A 371 9.96 -15.71 2.69
C LEU A 371 8.64 -15.77 3.44
N GLU A 372 8.49 -16.84 4.20
CA GLU A 372 7.50 -16.98 5.28
C GLU A 372 8.18 -16.64 6.62
N ILE A 373 7.82 -15.51 7.23
CA ILE A 373 8.48 -14.96 8.41
C ILE A 373 7.49 -14.87 9.57
N ILE A 374 7.86 -15.44 10.72
CA ILE A 374 7.24 -15.11 12.00
C ILE A 374 8.12 -14.07 12.70
N SER A 375 7.59 -12.87 12.87
CA SER A 375 8.25 -11.77 13.58
C SER A 375 7.69 -11.66 15.00
N CYS A 376 8.54 -11.86 16.01
CA CYS A 376 8.23 -11.74 17.43
C CYS A 376 8.80 -10.43 17.98
N HIS A 377 7.98 -9.38 18.02
CA HIS A 377 8.31 -8.13 18.69
C HIS A 377 7.96 -8.25 20.17
N LEU A 378 8.98 -8.44 21.01
CA LEU A 378 8.83 -8.70 22.44
C LEU A 378 9.45 -7.54 23.22
N GLY A 379 8.61 -6.64 23.74
CA GLY A 379 9.02 -5.52 24.59
C GLY A 379 7.95 -5.20 25.63
N ILE A 380 7.91 -3.95 26.11
CA ILE A 380 6.86 -3.46 27.03
C ILE A 380 5.46 -3.75 26.46
N GLY A 381 5.27 -3.45 25.17
CA GLY A 381 4.24 -4.05 24.35
C GLY A 381 4.82 -5.24 23.59
N SER A 382 4.09 -6.36 23.54
CA SER A 382 4.56 -7.57 22.85
C SER A 382 3.53 -8.03 21.81
N SER A 383 3.98 -8.29 20.57
CA SER A 383 3.16 -8.84 19.50
C SER A 383 3.94 -9.83 18.64
N ILE A 384 3.22 -10.75 18.01
CA ILE A 384 3.77 -11.61 16.96
C ILE A 384 3.00 -11.34 15.68
N CYS A 385 3.68 -11.36 14.55
CA CYS A 385 3.11 -11.19 13.22
C CYS A 385 3.53 -12.37 12.33
N ALA A 386 2.56 -12.93 11.61
CA ALA A 386 2.78 -13.85 10.50
C ALA A 386 2.90 -13.04 9.22
N ILE A 387 4.04 -13.16 8.53
CA ILE A 387 4.37 -12.40 7.32
C ILE A 387 4.62 -13.40 6.20
N ASP A 388 3.71 -13.42 5.23
CA ASP A 388 3.72 -14.33 4.10
C ASP A 388 4.07 -13.54 2.83
N HIS A 389 5.24 -13.81 2.24
CA HIS A 389 5.74 -13.17 1.03
C HIS A 389 5.69 -11.63 1.11
N GLY A 390 6.10 -11.08 2.26
CA GLY A 390 6.13 -9.63 2.54
C GLY A 390 4.80 -8.99 2.95
N ARG A 391 3.74 -9.79 3.15
CA ARG A 391 2.41 -9.31 3.56
C ARG A 391 2.06 -9.83 4.94
N SER A 392 1.51 -8.99 5.80
CA SER A 392 0.98 -9.46 7.09
C SER A 392 -0.29 -10.27 6.85
N VAL A 393 -0.31 -11.52 7.29
CA VAL A 393 -1.48 -12.41 7.17
C VAL A 393 -2.19 -12.65 8.48
N ASP A 394 -1.49 -12.48 9.61
CA ASP A 394 -2.06 -12.52 10.96
C ASP A 394 -1.17 -11.72 11.94
N THR A 395 -1.74 -11.27 13.06
CA THR A 395 -1.03 -10.55 14.13
C THR A 395 -1.76 -10.68 15.46
N THR A 396 -1.01 -10.81 16.56
CA THR A 396 -1.61 -11.20 17.85
C THR A 396 -2.43 -10.07 18.46
N MET A 397 -2.06 -8.82 18.20
CA MET A 397 -2.82 -7.68 18.71
C MET A 397 -4.11 -7.47 17.92
N GLY A 398 -5.12 -6.99 18.63
CA GLY A 398 -6.52 -6.99 18.20
C GLY A 398 -6.95 -5.66 17.60
N MET A 399 -8.14 -5.22 18.03
CA MET A 399 -8.65 -3.87 17.78
C MET A 399 -7.84 -2.84 18.56
N THR A 400 -7.33 -3.26 19.73
CA THR A 400 -6.49 -2.47 20.62
C THR A 400 -5.16 -3.19 20.87
N PRO A 401 -4.13 -2.49 21.37
CA PRO A 401 -2.86 -3.09 21.72
C PRO A 401 -2.89 -4.03 22.95
N SER A 402 -4.08 -4.34 23.50
CA SER A 402 -4.24 -5.13 24.74
C SER A 402 -4.46 -6.63 24.47
N ASP A 403 -4.95 -7.00 23.29
CA ASP A 403 -5.19 -8.40 22.89
C ASP A 403 -3.88 -9.14 22.55
N GLY A 404 -3.91 -10.47 22.55
CA GLY A 404 -2.77 -11.30 22.17
C GLY A 404 -1.96 -11.79 23.36
N LEU A 405 -0.67 -11.44 23.41
CA LEU A 405 0.28 -11.93 24.39
C LEU A 405 0.07 -11.33 25.79
N ILE A 406 0.51 -12.06 26.82
CA ILE A 406 0.83 -11.45 28.12
C ILE A 406 1.93 -10.42 27.87
N MET A 407 1.83 -9.23 28.47
CA MET A 407 2.85 -8.16 28.32
C MET A 407 3.36 -7.72 29.70
N ALA A 408 4.15 -6.64 29.76
CA ALA A 408 4.69 -6.11 31.01
C ALA A 408 3.60 -5.85 32.06
N SER A 409 2.56 -5.11 31.68
CA SER A 409 1.45 -4.70 32.56
C SER A 409 0.05 -4.94 31.96
N ARG A 410 -0.02 -5.39 30.71
CA ARG A 410 -1.28 -5.71 30.01
C ARG A 410 -1.61 -7.19 30.13
N ALA A 411 -2.90 -7.48 30.28
CA ALA A 411 -3.39 -8.85 30.49
C ALA A 411 -3.14 -9.79 29.29
N GLY A 412 -3.18 -9.26 28.08
CA GLY A 412 -3.25 -10.08 26.87
C GLY A 412 -4.65 -10.63 26.64
N SER A 413 -4.72 -11.73 25.88
CA SER A 413 -5.98 -12.42 25.60
C SER A 413 -6.62 -12.96 26.90
N ILE A 414 -7.86 -12.54 27.16
CA ILE A 414 -8.68 -13.05 28.27
C ILE A 414 -10.05 -13.47 27.76
N ASP A 415 -10.69 -14.40 28.46
CA ASP A 415 -12.08 -14.76 28.20
C ASP A 415 -13.00 -13.54 28.43
N PRO A 416 -13.82 -13.11 27.45
CA PRO A 416 -14.77 -12.02 27.64
C PRO A 416 -15.70 -12.17 28.84
N ALA A 417 -16.07 -13.40 29.22
CA ALA A 417 -16.92 -13.65 30.38
C ALA A 417 -16.24 -13.29 31.71
N VAL A 418 -14.91 -13.29 31.77
CA VAL A 418 -14.16 -12.83 32.96
C VAL A 418 -14.38 -11.33 33.18
N MET A 419 -14.42 -10.54 32.10
CA MET A 419 -14.70 -9.11 32.19
C MET A 419 -16.09 -8.83 32.77
N ILE A 420 -17.10 -9.55 32.27
CA ILE A 420 -18.49 -9.45 32.77
C ILE A 420 -18.56 -9.86 34.25
N HIS A 421 -17.90 -10.96 34.61
CA HIS A 421 -17.86 -11.44 35.99
C HIS A 421 -17.24 -10.42 36.96
N LEU A 422 -16.17 -9.73 36.55
CA LEU A 422 -15.54 -8.68 37.35
C LEU A 422 -16.45 -7.47 37.56
N MET A 423 -17.23 -7.10 36.54
CA MET A 423 -18.20 -6.01 36.65
C MET A 423 -19.36 -6.40 37.58
N ASP A 424 -19.98 -7.56 37.34
CA ASP A 424 -21.21 -7.97 38.03
C ASP A 424 -20.97 -8.35 39.50
N HIS A 425 -19.88 -9.07 39.80
CA HIS A 425 -19.63 -9.58 41.16
C HIS A 425 -18.72 -8.70 42.00
N PHE A 426 -17.76 -7.99 41.38
CA PHE A 426 -16.82 -7.13 42.09
C PHE A 426 -17.15 -5.64 41.94
N GLY A 427 -18.23 -5.30 41.22
CA GLY A 427 -18.70 -3.93 41.06
C GLY A 427 -17.69 -3.03 40.34
N MET A 428 -16.79 -3.61 39.52
CA MET A 428 -15.79 -2.82 38.79
C MET A 428 -16.47 -1.96 37.72
N SER A 429 -16.14 -0.67 37.70
CA SER A 429 -16.56 0.21 36.61
C SER A 429 -15.76 -0.09 35.33
N PRO A 430 -16.25 0.32 34.15
CA PRO A 430 -15.49 0.21 32.90
C PRO A 430 -14.09 0.84 32.98
N GLU A 431 -13.95 1.97 33.68
CA GLU A 431 -12.68 2.66 33.87
C GLU A 431 -11.73 1.84 34.77
N ALA A 432 -12.25 1.29 35.88
CA ALA A 432 -11.47 0.46 36.78
C ALA A 432 -11.02 -0.83 36.08
N LEU A 433 -11.89 -1.46 35.30
CA LEU A 433 -11.56 -2.64 34.50
C LEU A 433 -10.54 -2.30 33.40
N GLY A 434 -10.70 -1.15 32.72
CA GLY A 434 -9.76 -0.65 31.74
C GLY A 434 -8.37 -0.42 32.33
N LYS A 435 -8.28 0.10 33.56
CA LYS A 435 -7.02 0.25 34.31
C LYS A 435 -6.41 -1.12 34.65
N LEU A 436 -7.22 -2.05 35.15
CA LEU A 436 -6.80 -3.41 35.52
C LEU A 436 -6.11 -4.11 34.35
N ILE A 437 -6.78 -4.17 33.19
CA ILE A 437 -6.29 -4.94 32.04
C ILE A 437 -5.10 -4.28 31.33
N ASN A 438 -4.90 -2.96 31.48
CA ASN A 438 -3.84 -2.23 30.77
C ASN A 438 -2.60 -1.91 31.62
N THR A 439 -2.72 -1.82 32.95
CA THR A 439 -1.64 -1.29 33.80
C THR A 439 -1.35 -2.09 35.07
N GLU A 440 -2.24 -3.01 35.46
CA GLU A 440 -2.14 -3.80 36.71
C GLU A 440 -2.09 -5.32 36.46
N SER A 441 -2.10 -5.76 35.20
CA SER A 441 -2.10 -7.17 34.78
C SER A 441 -0.72 -7.59 34.25
N GLY A 442 -0.66 -8.60 33.38
CA GLY A 442 0.57 -9.00 32.70
C GLY A 442 1.59 -9.69 33.61
N LEU A 443 2.87 -9.58 33.26
CA LEU A 443 4.00 -10.01 34.08
C LEU A 443 3.93 -9.42 35.49
N LYS A 444 3.63 -8.12 35.59
CA LYS A 444 3.45 -7.39 36.85
C LYS A 444 2.34 -8.01 37.72
N GLY A 445 1.17 -8.24 37.15
CA GLY A 445 0.03 -8.81 37.87
C GLY A 445 0.29 -10.24 38.36
N ILE A 446 0.86 -11.09 37.49
CA ILE A 446 1.12 -12.51 37.84
C ILE A 446 2.25 -12.61 38.86
N SER A 447 3.35 -11.89 38.66
CA SER A 447 4.51 -11.94 39.56
C SER A 447 4.26 -11.25 40.90
N GLY A 448 3.54 -10.12 40.88
CA GLY A 448 3.43 -9.21 42.01
C GLY A 448 4.71 -8.40 42.29
N ILE A 449 5.66 -8.39 41.35
CA ILE A 449 6.95 -7.70 41.48
C ILE A 449 7.03 -6.54 40.49
N SER A 450 7.18 -6.85 39.20
CA SER A 450 7.53 -5.89 38.16
C SER A 450 6.99 -6.32 36.80
N GLY A 451 6.93 -5.36 35.88
CA GLY A 451 6.67 -5.61 34.47
C GLY A 451 7.95 -5.84 33.65
N ASP A 452 9.12 -5.60 34.24
CA ASP A 452 10.43 -5.81 33.62
C ASP A 452 10.79 -7.30 33.62
N ILE A 453 11.11 -7.86 32.46
CA ILE A 453 11.41 -9.29 32.33
C ILE A 453 12.68 -9.69 33.08
N HIS A 454 13.69 -8.81 33.15
CA HIS A 454 14.98 -9.12 33.75
C HIS A 454 14.88 -9.20 35.27
N GLU A 455 14.12 -8.30 35.89
CA GLU A 455 13.81 -8.39 37.32
C GLU A 455 13.01 -9.67 37.63
N ILE A 456 12.12 -10.09 36.73
CA ILE A 456 11.37 -11.36 36.87
C ILE A 456 12.28 -12.58 36.71
N GLU A 457 13.23 -12.56 35.79
CA GLU A 457 14.22 -13.63 35.59
C GLU A 457 15.13 -13.78 36.81
N GLU A 458 15.63 -12.67 37.34
CA GLU A 458 16.47 -12.64 38.54
C GLU A 458 15.70 -13.20 39.75
N ALA A 459 14.50 -12.68 40.02
CA ALA A 459 13.68 -13.18 41.12
C ALA A 459 13.31 -14.66 40.94
N ALA A 460 13.09 -15.13 39.70
CA ALA A 460 12.84 -16.54 39.43
C ALA A 460 14.08 -17.41 39.71
N ALA A 461 15.28 -16.94 39.40
CA ALA A 461 16.55 -17.61 39.71
C ALA A 461 16.80 -17.70 41.22
N GLU A 462 16.34 -16.71 41.99
CA GLU A 462 16.36 -16.73 43.46
C GLU A 462 15.26 -17.61 44.09
N GLY A 463 14.40 -18.22 43.27
CA GLY A 463 13.37 -19.15 43.71
C GLY A 463 12.00 -18.52 44.00
N HIS A 464 11.76 -17.26 43.58
CA HIS A 464 10.44 -16.63 43.72
C HIS A 464 9.39 -17.32 42.85
N HIS A 465 8.47 -18.06 43.48
CA HIS A 465 7.52 -18.93 42.80
C HIS A 465 6.64 -18.21 41.76
N ARG A 466 6.10 -17.03 42.10
CA ARG A 466 5.24 -16.26 41.18
C ARG A 466 6.02 -15.63 40.04
N ALA A 467 7.30 -15.34 40.22
CA ALA A 467 8.16 -14.82 39.14
C ALA A 467 8.41 -15.91 38.10
N LEU A 468 8.76 -17.12 38.57
CA LEU A 468 8.90 -18.30 37.71
C LEU A 468 7.61 -18.61 36.94
N LEU A 469 6.46 -18.50 37.61
CA LEU A 469 5.15 -18.70 36.98
C LEU A 469 4.87 -17.63 35.90
N ALA A 470 5.11 -16.36 36.20
CA ALA A 470 4.91 -15.25 35.26
C ALA A 470 5.79 -15.43 34.00
N HIS A 471 7.07 -15.72 34.19
CA HIS A 471 8.01 -15.97 33.10
C HIS A 471 7.58 -17.15 32.22
N LYS A 472 7.21 -18.29 32.82
CA LYS A 472 6.73 -19.46 32.08
C LYS A 472 5.42 -19.20 31.34
N ALA A 473 4.48 -18.48 31.96
CA ALA A 473 3.20 -18.13 31.34
C ALA A 473 3.40 -17.24 30.11
N TYR A 474 4.29 -16.25 30.20
CA TYR A 474 4.68 -15.39 29.09
C TYR A 474 5.28 -16.19 27.93
N CYS A 475 6.33 -16.98 28.19
CA CYS A 475 6.99 -17.79 27.16
C CYS A 475 6.05 -18.83 26.54
N TYR A 476 5.15 -19.41 27.34
CA TYR A 476 4.14 -20.33 26.84
C TYR A 476 3.21 -19.66 25.82
N GLN A 477 2.75 -18.43 26.08
CA GLN A 477 1.91 -17.69 25.12
C GLN A 477 2.68 -17.34 23.84
N VAL A 478 3.94 -16.93 23.95
CA VAL A 478 4.79 -16.70 22.77
C VAL A 478 4.89 -17.98 21.92
N ARG A 479 5.28 -19.10 22.54
CA ARG A 479 5.40 -20.40 21.88
C ARG A 479 4.10 -20.86 21.22
N LYS A 480 2.97 -20.72 21.91
CA LYS A 480 1.65 -21.11 21.40
C LYS A 480 1.29 -20.34 20.13
N ASN A 481 1.57 -19.03 20.10
CA ASN A 481 1.27 -18.18 18.94
C ASN A 481 2.25 -18.41 17.79
N ILE A 482 3.53 -18.73 18.04
CA ILE A 482 4.45 -19.20 17.00
C ILE A 482 3.86 -20.42 16.30
N GLY A 483 3.44 -21.45 17.07
CA GLY A 483 2.82 -22.65 16.49
C GLY A 483 1.53 -22.36 15.72
N ALA A 484 0.70 -21.43 16.21
CA ALA A 484 -0.52 -21.00 15.51
C ALA A 484 -0.20 -20.35 14.15
N TYR A 485 0.87 -19.57 14.06
CA TYR A 485 1.25 -18.86 12.83
C TYR A 485 2.00 -19.72 11.83
N VAL A 486 2.74 -20.74 12.29
CA VAL A 486 3.21 -21.81 11.39
C VAL A 486 2.00 -22.50 10.74
N ALA A 487 0.96 -22.80 11.53
CA ALA A 487 -0.26 -23.39 11.00
C ALA A 487 -1.05 -22.46 10.06
N ALA A 488 -1.04 -21.15 10.32
CA ALA A 488 -1.73 -20.16 9.49
C ALA A 488 -1.09 -19.99 8.11
N MET A 489 0.24 -20.06 8.00
CA MET A 489 0.98 -19.93 6.74
C MET A 489 1.19 -21.28 6.04
N GLY A 490 1.15 -22.40 6.77
CA GLY A 490 1.47 -23.74 6.25
C GLY A 490 2.96 -24.06 6.22
N GLY A 491 3.79 -23.16 6.73
CA GLY A 491 5.25 -23.23 6.74
C GLY A 491 5.86 -22.04 7.50
N VAL A 492 7.18 -22.04 7.61
CA VAL A 492 7.97 -20.91 8.07
C VAL A 492 9.42 -21.08 7.59
N ASP A 493 9.99 -20.03 7.00
CA ASP A 493 11.41 -19.94 6.66
C ASP A 493 12.21 -19.31 7.81
N VAL A 494 11.64 -18.29 8.47
CA VAL A 494 12.34 -17.45 9.43
C VAL A 494 11.51 -17.21 10.68
N LEU A 495 12.12 -17.41 11.85
CA LEU A 495 11.63 -16.94 13.14
C LEU A 495 12.55 -15.82 13.64
N ALA A 496 12.05 -14.59 13.67
CA ALA A 496 12.84 -13.42 14.06
C ALA A 496 12.37 -12.88 15.42
N PHE A 497 13.28 -12.74 16.38
CA PHE A 497 13.05 -12.06 17.65
C PHE A 497 13.56 -10.62 17.59
N THR A 498 12.78 -9.69 18.11
CA THR A 498 13.11 -8.27 18.19
C THR A 498 12.43 -7.63 19.39
N GLY A 499 12.69 -6.34 19.62
CA GLY A 499 12.18 -5.61 20.77
C GLY A 499 13.01 -5.95 22.01
N ASP A 500 13.01 -5.05 22.98
CA ASP A 500 13.88 -5.11 24.16
C ASP A 500 14.02 -6.54 24.75
N ILE A 501 12.90 -7.19 25.13
CA ILE A 501 12.89 -8.56 25.67
C ILE A 501 13.40 -9.58 24.65
N GLY A 502 12.98 -9.47 23.38
CA GLY A 502 13.37 -10.39 22.31
C GLY A 502 14.86 -10.32 21.97
N GLU A 503 15.46 -9.14 22.13
CA GLU A 503 16.86 -8.86 21.87
C GLU A 503 17.75 -9.28 23.04
N THR A 504 17.34 -8.97 24.28
CA THR A 504 18.21 -9.09 25.46
C THR A 504 18.01 -10.37 26.26
N SER A 505 16.85 -11.04 26.20
CA SER A 505 16.60 -12.27 26.99
C SER A 505 16.84 -13.56 26.19
N PRO A 506 18.00 -14.23 26.34
CA PRO A 506 18.20 -15.55 25.77
C PRO A 506 17.27 -16.61 26.37
N THR A 507 16.86 -16.46 27.63
CA THR A 507 15.98 -17.42 28.31
C THR A 507 14.58 -17.40 27.71
N VAL A 508 14.01 -16.22 27.45
CA VAL A 508 12.72 -16.09 26.76
C VAL A 508 12.78 -16.74 25.39
N ARG A 509 13.83 -16.48 24.59
CA ARG A 509 14.00 -17.09 23.26
C ARG A 509 14.07 -18.62 23.33
N SER A 510 14.84 -19.16 24.28
CA SER A 510 14.96 -20.61 24.52
C SER A 510 13.60 -21.23 24.88
N LEU A 511 12.90 -20.66 25.87
CA LEU A 511 11.60 -21.17 26.32
C LEU A 511 10.51 -21.01 25.24
N ALA A 512 10.54 -19.94 24.46
CA ALA A 512 9.63 -19.72 23.34
C ALA A 512 9.82 -20.77 22.22
N CYS A 513 11.06 -21.19 21.96
CA CYS A 513 11.39 -22.19 20.93
C CYS A 513 11.26 -23.64 21.42
N GLN A 514 11.17 -23.86 22.74
CA GLN A 514 11.18 -25.19 23.34
C GLN A 514 10.09 -26.10 22.77
N GLY A 515 10.48 -27.26 22.23
CA GLY A 515 9.55 -28.26 21.71
C GLY A 515 9.03 -27.99 20.28
N LEU A 516 9.50 -26.94 19.61
CA LEU A 516 9.12 -26.62 18.23
C LEU A 516 9.98 -27.32 17.16
N ALA A 517 10.85 -28.26 17.56
CA ALA A 517 11.73 -29.00 16.64
C ALA A 517 10.98 -29.78 15.55
N TYR A 518 9.77 -30.30 15.85
CA TYR A 518 8.91 -30.96 14.85
C TYR A 518 8.37 -30.01 13.78
N MET A 519 8.39 -28.70 14.04
CA MET A 519 8.06 -27.65 13.07
C MET A 519 9.32 -27.13 12.36
N GLY A 520 10.47 -27.79 12.50
CA GLY A 520 11.73 -27.38 11.90
C GLY A 520 12.46 -26.25 12.62
N ILE A 521 11.99 -25.81 13.79
CA ILE A 521 12.62 -24.74 14.58
C ILE A 521 13.59 -25.39 15.58
N LYS A 522 14.90 -25.31 15.29
CA LYS A 522 15.96 -25.80 16.18
C LYS A 522 16.88 -24.66 16.58
N LEU A 523 16.92 -24.39 17.88
CA LEU A 523 17.77 -23.35 18.46
C LEU A 523 19.14 -23.92 18.84
N ASP A 524 20.21 -23.18 18.54
CA ASP A 524 21.53 -23.39 19.13
C ASP A 524 21.59 -22.63 20.47
N GLU A 525 21.50 -23.39 21.56
CA GLU A 525 21.48 -22.86 22.93
C GLU A 525 22.77 -22.12 23.31
N GLU A 526 23.93 -22.52 22.77
CA GLU A 526 25.20 -21.84 23.03
C GLU A 526 25.27 -20.51 22.28
N ARG A 527 24.93 -20.49 20.98
CA ARG A 527 24.85 -19.23 20.20
C ARG A 527 23.82 -18.28 20.80
N ASN A 528 22.67 -18.79 21.22
CA ASN A 528 21.63 -17.98 21.84
C ASN A 528 22.11 -17.30 23.14
N ARG A 529 22.83 -18.02 24.01
CA ARG A 529 23.37 -17.46 25.27
C ARG A 529 24.54 -16.50 25.06
N LYS A 530 25.40 -16.80 24.09
CA LYS A 530 26.62 -16.04 23.79
C LYS A 530 26.39 -14.93 22.76
N LEU A 531 25.15 -14.66 22.38
CA LEU A 531 24.85 -13.62 21.42
C LEU A 531 25.27 -12.28 22.02
N GLU A 532 26.44 -11.79 21.60
CA GLU A 532 26.92 -10.46 21.89
C GLU A 532 26.24 -9.48 20.92
N HIS A 533 25.82 -8.31 21.39
CA HIS A 533 25.19 -7.26 20.58
C HIS A 533 26.21 -6.55 19.66
N GLU A 534 27.19 -7.27 19.13
CA GLU A 534 28.12 -6.76 18.13
C GLU A 534 27.46 -6.82 16.75
N GLY A 535 26.54 -5.89 16.49
CA GLY A 535 25.86 -5.72 15.20
C GLY A 535 24.34 -5.60 15.29
N CYS A 536 23.68 -5.45 14.13
CA CYS A 536 22.22 -5.28 14.04
C CYS A 536 21.43 -6.62 13.99
N CYS A 537 22.10 -7.76 13.82
CA CYS A 537 21.45 -9.06 13.68
C CYS A 537 22.37 -10.22 14.12
N GLY A 538 21.81 -11.27 14.71
CA GLY A 538 22.50 -12.50 15.08
C GLY A 538 21.71 -13.77 14.75
N MET A 539 22.36 -14.76 14.13
CA MET A 539 21.76 -16.06 13.83
C MET A 539 21.94 -17.02 15.03
N ILE A 540 20.82 -17.50 15.58
CA ILE A 540 20.79 -18.36 16.76
C ILE A 540 20.20 -19.76 16.48
N SER A 541 19.85 -20.06 15.23
CA SER A 541 19.48 -21.42 14.84
C SER A 541 20.67 -22.39 14.82
N ALA A 542 20.38 -23.67 15.08
CA ALA A 542 21.32 -24.76 14.82
C ALA A 542 21.59 -24.91 13.32
N ASP A 543 22.76 -25.43 12.95
CA ASP A 543 23.16 -25.55 11.54
C ASP A 543 22.22 -26.44 10.73
N ASP A 544 21.64 -27.46 11.37
CA ASP A 544 20.68 -28.41 10.79
C ASP A 544 19.21 -27.99 10.98
N SER A 545 18.96 -26.74 11.38
CA SER A 545 17.62 -26.16 11.48
C SER A 545 17.09 -25.80 10.09
N PRO A 546 15.97 -26.40 9.63
CA PRO A 546 15.29 -25.95 8.41
C PRO A 546 14.87 -24.48 8.49
N VAL A 547 14.38 -24.05 9.66
CA VAL A 547 13.95 -22.67 9.92
C VAL A 547 15.13 -21.86 10.43
N LYS A 548 15.37 -20.68 9.87
CA LYS A 548 16.37 -19.73 10.39
C LYS A 548 15.80 -18.98 11.58
N VAL A 549 16.48 -19.07 12.71
CA VAL A 549 16.12 -18.36 13.94
C VAL A 549 17.13 -17.26 14.16
N MET A 550 16.67 -16.01 14.23
CA MET A 550 17.53 -14.83 14.32
C MET A 550 17.02 -13.83 15.34
N VAL A 551 17.92 -13.03 15.87
CA VAL A 551 17.64 -11.85 16.68
C VAL A 551 18.02 -10.64 15.85
N ILE A 552 17.09 -9.72 15.64
CA ILE A 552 17.31 -8.50 14.87
C ILE A 552 17.02 -7.31 15.79
N ALA A 553 17.99 -6.41 15.90
CA ALA A 553 17.84 -5.16 16.63
C ALA A 553 16.79 -4.29 15.95
N ASN A 554 15.77 -3.85 16.69
CA ASN A 554 14.70 -3.04 16.13
C ASN A 554 15.17 -1.60 15.86
N ASP A 555 14.85 -1.07 14.68
CA ASP A 555 15.02 0.36 14.35
C ASP A 555 13.76 0.83 13.61
N ASP A 556 12.63 0.87 14.34
CA ASP A 556 11.35 1.29 13.78
C ASP A 556 11.33 2.80 13.49
N GLU A 557 12.13 3.61 14.21
CA GLU A 557 12.34 5.01 13.86
C GLU A 557 12.96 5.16 12.46
N ARG A 558 13.91 4.30 12.06
CA ARG A 558 14.49 4.31 10.70
C ARG A 558 13.47 3.89 9.68
N LEU A 559 12.60 2.92 9.98
CA LEU A 559 11.53 2.57 9.06
C LEU A 559 10.50 3.71 8.92
N VAL A 560 10.22 4.46 9.98
CA VAL A 560 9.37 5.66 9.88
C VAL A 560 10.01 6.71 8.98
N ALA A 561 11.32 6.95 9.09
CA ALA A 561 12.06 7.82 8.18
C ALA A 561 12.03 7.30 6.72
N TRP A 562 12.21 5.99 6.54
CA TRP A 562 12.13 5.31 5.24
C TRP A 562 10.75 5.47 4.59
N GLU A 563 9.67 5.26 5.35
CA GLU A 563 8.30 5.46 4.88
C GLU A 563 8.02 6.92 4.56
N ALA A 564 8.58 7.85 5.33
CA ALA A 564 8.44 9.28 5.10
C ALA A 564 9.04 9.70 3.75
N LEU A 565 10.29 9.32 3.46
CA LEU A 565 10.92 9.59 2.16
C LEU A 565 10.07 9.08 1.00
N ARG A 566 9.67 7.81 1.06
CA ARG A 566 8.92 7.17 -0.03
C ARG A 566 7.54 7.77 -0.20
N ALA A 567 6.88 8.17 0.90
CA ALA A 567 5.59 8.86 0.83
C ALA A 567 5.74 10.23 0.16
N VAL A 568 6.82 10.97 0.46
CA VAL A 568 7.12 12.27 -0.17
C VAL A 568 7.38 12.10 -1.67
N GLU A 569 8.23 11.16 -2.07
CA GLU A 569 8.52 10.86 -3.48
C GLU A 569 7.25 10.48 -4.25
N ARG A 570 6.45 9.55 -3.72
CA ARG A 570 5.16 9.16 -4.30
C ARG A 570 4.17 10.33 -4.40
N ASN A 571 4.15 11.19 -3.40
CA ASN A 571 3.26 12.34 -3.37
C ASN A 571 3.71 13.43 -4.36
N GLN A 572 5.01 13.67 -4.52
CA GLN A 572 5.54 14.57 -5.55
C GLN A 572 5.18 14.06 -6.96
N ILE A 573 5.28 12.75 -7.19
CA ILE A 573 4.77 12.11 -8.41
C ILE A 573 3.26 12.32 -8.52
N THR A 574 2.50 12.13 -7.46
CA THR A 574 1.03 12.28 -7.50
C THR A 574 0.57 13.72 -7.77
N LEU A 575 1.19 14.70 -7.10
CA LEU A 575 0.93 16.13 -7.22
C LEU A 575 1.35 16.67 -8.60
N SER A 576 2.52 16.25 -9.11
CA SER A 576 2.92 16.59 -10.48
C SER A 576 1.98 16.01 -11.55
N ILE A 577 1.23 14.96 -11.22
CA ILE A 577 0.16 14.41 -12.08
C ILE A 577 -1.23 15.04 -11.73
N GLN A 578 -1.41 15.71 -10.58
CA GLN A 578 -2.69 16.31 -10.14
C GLN A 578 -2.86 17.79 -10.53
N ASP A 579 -1.83 18.46 -11.03
CA ASP A 579 -1.92 19.82 -11.59
C ASP A 579 -2.72 19.90 -12.93
N GLU A 580 -3.37 18.80 -13.34
CA GLU A 580 -4.46 18.83 -14.34
C GLU A 580 -5.81 18.65 -13.60
N GLU A 581 -6.69 19.67 -13.68
CA GLU A 581 -8.02 19.67 -13.07
C GLU A 581 -8.77 18.34 -13.31
N ALA A 582 -9.44 17.81 -12.27
CA ALA A 582 -10.18 16.55 -12.37
C ALA A 582 -11.24 16.63 -13.48
N ALA A 583 -11.02 15.87 -14.57
CA ALA A 583 -11.88 15.92 -15.74
C ALA A 583 -13.31 15.43 -15.39
N PRO A 584 -14.36 16.21 -15.72
CA PRO A 584 -15.74 15.82 -15.46
C PRO A 584 -16.19 14.69 -16.40
N ILE A 585 -17.10 13.85 -15.91
CA ILE A 585 -17.73 12.75 -16.64
C ILE A 585 -19.20 13.13 -16.93
N PRO A 586 -19.63 13.21 -18.21
CA PRO A 586 -21.03 13.42 -18.54
C PRO A 586 -21.92 12.29 -18.02
N ILE A 587 -23.07 12.63 -17.43
CA ILE A 587 -24.08 11.66 -16.98
C ILE A 587 -25.15 11.48 -18.08
N GLU A 588 -25.50 10.24 -18.38
CA GLU A 588 -26.55 9.86 -19.33
C GLU A 588 -27.57 8.94 -18.67
N ILE A 589 -28.86 9.30 -18.78
CA ILE A 589 -29.95 8.48 -18.26
C ILE A 589 -30.39 7.50 -19.33
N SER A 590 -30.32 6.21 -19.00
CA SER A 590 -30.74 5.12 -19.87
C SER A 590 -32.19 4.76 -19.56
N ALA A 591 -33.06 4.95 -20.56
CA ALA A 591 -34.42 4.45 -20.52
C ALA A 591 -34.45 2.93 -20.74
N HIS A 592 -35.54 2.27 -20.33
CA HIS A 592 -35.78 0.88 -20.67
C HIS A 592 -35.70 0.67 -22.19
N HIS A 593 -35.05 -0.42 -22.60
CA HIS A 593 -34.85 -0.71 -24.01
C HIS A 593 -34.57 -2.19 -24.24
N VAL A 594 -34.60 -2.59 -25.51
CA VAL A 594 -34.36 -3.97 -25.93
C VAL A 594 -33.27 -4.00 -26.99
N HIS A 595 -32.32 -4.91 -26.82
CA HIS A 595 -31.43 -5.36 -27.88
C HIS A 595 -31.95 -6.69 -28.42
N LEU A 596 -32.09 -6.83 -29.73
CA LEU A 596 -32.66 -8.04 -30.34
C LEU A 596 -31.60 -8.86 -31.07
N ALA A 597 -31.73 -10.18 -30.98
CA ALA A 597 -31.11 -11.09 -31.94
C ALA A 597 -31.89 -11.10 -33.25
N GLN A 598 -31.20 -11.32 -34.37
CA GLN A 598 -31.84 -11.31 -35.70
C GLN A 598 -33.01 -12.32 -35.79
N SER A 599 -32.88 -13.48 -35.15
CA SER A 599 -33.93 -14.50 -35.10
C SER A 599 -35.21 -14.02 -34.40
N ASP A 600 -35.11 -13.09 -33.46
CA ASP A 600 -36.26 -12.50 -32.78
C ASP A 600 -36.78 -11.26 -33.51
N VAL A 601 -35.92 -10.51 -34.20
CA VAL A 601 -36.35 -9.48 -35.17
C VAL A 601 -37.30 -10.09 -36.21
N ASP A 602 -36.92 -11.25 -36.75
CA ASP A 602 -37.73 -11.96 -37.75
C ASP A 602 -39.11 -12.36 -37.23
N LYS A 603 -39.20 -12.81 -35.96
CA LYS A 603 -40.48 -13.17 -35.32
C LYS A 603 -41.34 -11.96 -34.98
N LEU A 604 -40.72 -10.86 -34.57
CA LEU A 604 -41.41 -9.68 -34.06
C LEU A 604 -41.88 -8.75 -35.17
N PHE A 605 -41.13 -8.66 -36.27
CA PHE A 605 -41.35 -7.70 -37.36
C PHE A 605 -41.49 -8.32 -38.75
N GLY A 606 -41.20 -9.62 -38.90
CA GLY A 606 -41.39 -10.39 -40.13
C GLY A 606 -40.09 -11.00 -40.66
N PRO A 607 -40.15 -12.14 -41.37
CA PRO A 607 -38.95 -12.85 -41.82
C PRO A 607 -38.01 -11.98 -42.69
N GLY A 608 -36.74 -11.90 -42.31
CA GLY A 608 -35.71 -11.15 -43.04
C GLY A 608 -35.70 -9.65 -42.74
N HIS A 609 -36.51 -9.17 -41.79
CA HIS A 609 -36.61 -7.76 -41.43
C HIS A 609 -35.27 -7.25 -40.86
N GLN A 610 -34.84 -6.07 -41.30
CA GLN A 610 -33.65 -5.40 -40.78
C GLN A 610 -34.09 -4.22 -39.91
N LEU A 611 -33.48 -4.05 -38.74
CA LEU A 611 -33.78 -2.94 -37.85
C LEU A 611 -33.54 -1.61 -38.56
N THR A 612 -34.49 -0.68 -38.42
CA THR A 612 -34.46 0.60 -39.12
C THR A 612 -33.87 1.68 -38.21
N PRO A 613 -32.67 2.22 -38.47
CA PRO A 613 -32.12 3.32 -37.68
C PRO A 613 -33.02 4.55 -37.69
N GLU A 614 -33.25 5.15 -36.52
CA GLU A 614 -34.02 6.39 -36.36
C GLU A 614 -33.14 7.53 -35.83
N HIS A 615 -32.39 7.30 -34.76
CA HIS A 615 -31.47 8.27 -34.15
C HIS A 615 -30.19 7.58 -33.69
N GLU A 616 -29.03 8.22 -33.90
CA GLU A 616 -27.77 7.76 -33.32
C GLU A 616 -27.78 7.97 -31.80
N LEU A 617 -27.16 7.03 -31.07
CA LEU A 617 -26.93 7.16 -29.64
C LEU A 617 -25.56 7.79 -29.38
N SER A 618 -25.33 8.18 -28.13
CA SER A 618 -24.07 8.79 -27.67
C SER A 618 -22.84 7.91 -27.93
N GLN A 619 -23.03 6.58 -27.83
CA GLN A 619 -22.00 5.59 -28.08
C GLN A 619 -21.87 5.29 -29.58
N PRO A 620 -20.67 5.48 -30.17
CA PRO A 620 -20.43 5.25 -31.60
C PRO A 620 -20.91 3.89 -32.10
N GLY A 621 -21.65 3.91 -33.22
CA GLY A 621 -22.15 2.70 -33.88
C GLY A 621 -23.40 2.07 -33.26
N GLN A 622 -24.00 2.68 -32.23
CA GLN A 622 -25.30 2.29 -31.69
C GLN A 622 -26.39 3.28 -32.11
N PHE A 623 -27.61 2.79 -32.35
CA PHE A 623 -28.73 3.62 -32.78
C PHE A 623 -30.07 3.16 -32.18
N ALA A 624 -30.93 4.12 -31.85
CA ALA A 624 -32.33 3.84 -31.59
C ALA A 624 -33.04 3.51 -32.90
N CYS A 625 -33.86 2.46 -32.89
CA CYS A 625 -34.58 2.01 -34.07
C CYS A 625 -36.03 2.53 -34.07
N LYS A 626 -36.65 2.60 -35.25
CA LYS A 626 -38.09 2.92 -35.37
C LYS A 626 -38.96 1.87 -34.69
N GLU A 627 -38.48 0.65 -34.67
CA GLU A 627 -39.10 -0.51 -34.06
C GLU A 627 -39.23 -0.33 -32.54
N LYS A 628 -40.40 -0.74 -32.04
CA LYS A 628 -40.72 -0.82 -30.62
C LYS A 628 -41.40 -2.14 -30.34
N VAL A 629 -41.27 -2.61 -29.11
CA VAL A 629 -41.90 -3.84 -28.63
C VAL A 629 -42.65 -3.59 -27.34
N ASP A 630 -43.70 -4.37 -27.09
CA ASP A 630 -44.31 -4.45 -25.77
C ASP A 630 -43.65 -5.58 -24.98
N LEU A 631 -43.25 -5.28 -23.74
CA LEU A 631 -42.76 -6.24 -22.78
C LEU A 631 -43.96 -6.82 -22.01
N VAL A 632 -44.21 -8.12 -22.15
CA VAL A 632 -45.34 -8.80 -21.53
C VAL A 632 -44.83 -9.78 -20.48
N GLY A 633 -45.05 -9.43 -19.20
CA GLY A 633 -44.71 -10.25 -18.04
C GLY A 633 -45.95 -10.87 -17.37
N PRO A 634 -45.76 -11.73 -16.35
CA PRO A 634 -46.85 -12.44 -15.69
C PRO A 634 -47.91 -11.55 -15.03
N LYS A 635 -47.56 -10.33 -14.61
CA LYS A 635 -48.48 -9.40 -13.91
C LYS A 635 -48.97 -8.24 -14.77
N GLY A 636 -48.33 -7.97 -15.91
CA GLY A 636 -48.67 -6.80 -16.70
C GLY A 636 -47.77 -6.56 -17.90
N THR A 637 -47.97 -5.41 -18.55
CA THR A 637 -47.30 -5.05 -19.81
C THR A 637 -46.69 -3.66 -19.72
N ILE A 638 -45.50 -3.51 -20.32
CA ILE A 638 -44.88 -2.21 -20.61
C ILE A 638 -44.87 -2.04 -22.12
N ALA A 639 -45.64 -1.07 -22.60
CA ALA A 639 -45.84 -0.87 -24.02
C ALA A 639 -44.77 0.06 -24.62
N ASN A 640 -44.52 -0.10 -25.92
CA ASN A 640 -43.68 0.82 -26.72
C ASN A 640 -42.21 0.93 -26.26
N VAL A 641 -41.62 -0.14 -25.75
CA VAL A 641 -40.20 -0.18 -25.38
C VAL A 641 -39.34 -0.12 -26.62
N ARG A 642 -38.35 0.77 -26.60
CA ARG A 642 -37.50 1.06 -27.76
C ARG A 642 -36.54 -0.10 -28.07
N VAL A 643 -36.39 -0.42 -29.35
CA VAL A 643 -35.34 -1.33 -29.82
C VAL A 643 -34.07 -0.55 -30.15
N LEU A 644 -32.91 -1.04 -29.69
CA LEU A 644 -31.60 -0.49 -30.01
C LEU A 644 -30.84 -1.42 -30.94
N GLY A 645 -30.24 -0.84 -31.98
CA GLY A 645 -29.41 -1.52 -32.96
C GLY A 645 -27.92 -1.19 -32.79
N PRO A 646 -27.03 -1.98 -33.41
CA PRO A 646 -27.31 -3.13 -34.28
C PRO A 646 -27.83 -4.37 -33.52
N THR A 647 -28.27 -5.38 -34.26
CA THR A 647 -28.67 -6.67 -33.67
C THR A 647 -27.52 -7.33 -32.92
N ARG A 648 -27.84 -8.05 -31.84
CA ARG A 648 -26.87 -8.78 -31.00
C ARG A 648 -26.96 -10.28 -31.27
N LYS A 649 -26.03 -11.04 -30.66
CA LYS A 649 -26.05 -12.52 -30.71
C LYS A 649 -27.25 -13.10 -29.96
N GLU A 650 -27.60 -12.49 -28.83
CA GLU A 650 -28.73 -12.89 -27.98
C GLU A 650 -29.60 -11.65 -27.67
N THR A 651 -30.90 -11.87 -27.52
CA THR A 651 -31.86 -10.83 -27.14
C THR A 651 -31.70 -10.50 -25.66
N GLN A 652 -31.72 -9.21 -25.34
CA GLN A 652 -31.56 -8.67 -24.00
C GLN A 652 -32.55 -7.54 -23.77
N VAL A 653 -33.18 -7.54 -22.59
CA VAL A 653 -34.16 -6.54 -22.18
C VAL A 653 -33.63 -5.86 -20.91
N GLU A 654 -33.47 -4.55 -20.97
CA GLU A 654 -33.09 -3.74 -19.81
C GLU A 654 -34.32 -2.97 -19.31
N ILE A 655 -34.70 -3.19 -18.04
CA ILE A 655 -35.82 -2.52 -17.38
C ILE A 655 -35.37 -1.80 -16.11
N ALA A 656 -36.14 -0.81 -15.69
CA ALA A 656 -35.92 -0.14 -14.41
C ALA A 656 -36.38 -1.01 -13.22
N MET A 657 -35.86 -0.73 -12.03
CA MET A 657 -36.19 -1.47 -10.80
C MET A 657 -37.68 -1.42 -10.46
N THR A 658 -38.36 -0.31 -10.73
CA THR A 658 -39.81 -0.17 -10.48
C THR A 658 -40.66 -1.00 -11.45
N GLU A 659 -40.15 -1.26 -12.66
CA GLU A 659 -40.85 -1.97 -13.73
C GLU A 659 -40.96 -3.46 -13.48
N GLN A 660 -40.05 -4.03 -12.70
CA GLN A 660 -40.08 -5.42 -12.27
C GLN A 660 -41.40 -5.77 -11.55
N PHE A 661 -41.94 -4.83 -10.76
CA PHE A 661 -43.20 -5.03 -10.02
C PHE A 661 -44.40 -5.05 -10.97
N LYS A 662 -44.38 -4.20 -11.99
CA LYS A 662 -45.44 -4.08 -13.00
C LYS A 662 -45.48 -5.29 -13.92
N LEU A 663 -44.30 -5.76 -14.36
CA LEU A 663 -44.18 -6.95 -15.20
C LEU A 663 -44.36 -8.24 -14.40
N GLY A 664 -44.05 -8.24 -13.10
CA GLY A 664 -44.15 -9.43 -12.25
C GLY A 664 -42.99 -10.40 -12.41
N ILE A 665 -41.80 -9.87 -12.71
CA ILE A 665 -40.55 -10.61 -12.86
C ILE A 665 -39.51 -10.01 -11.92
N GLN A 666 -38.50 -10.78 -11.52
CA GLN A 666 -37.42 -10.32 -10.63
C GLN A 666 -36.07 -10.48 -11.33
N PRO A 667 -35.69 -9.54 -12.21
CA PRO A 667 -34.40 -9.58 -12.87
C PRO A 667 -33.27 -9.15 -11.92
N PRO A 668 -32.06 -9.74 -12.04
CA PRO A 668 -30.90 -9.31 -11.28
C PRO A 668 -30.29 -8.01 -11.85
N ILE A 669 -29.52 -7.30 -11.01
CA ILE A 669 -28.63 -6.21 -11.46
C ILE A 669 -27.40 -6.82 -12.12
N ARG A 670 -27.15 -6.49 -13.40
CA ARG A 670 -26.08 -7.08 -14.21
C ARG A 670 -25.46 -6.08 -15.16
N GLU A 671 -24.21 -6.32 -15.55
CA GLU A 671 -23.62 -5.63 -16.69
C GLU A 671 -24.33 -6.01 -18.00
N SER A 672 -24.49 -5.05 -18.91
CA SER A 672 -25.09 -5.30 -20.22
C SER A 672 -24.24 -6.34 -20.99
N GLY A 673 -24.88 -7.46 -21.33
CA GLY A 673 -24.26 -8.65 -21.94
C GLY A 673 -24.10 -9.85 -21.00
N ASP A 674 -24.23 -9.69 -19.68
CA ASP A 674 -24.26 -10.81 -18.73
C ASP A 674 -25.70 -11.33 -18.54
N LEU A 675 -26.07 -12.31 -19.37
CA LEU A 675 -27.41 -12.88 -19.40
C LEU A 675 -27.55 -14.17 -18.57
N ALA A 676 -26.50 -14.58 -17.86
CA ALA A 676 -26.50 -15.83 -17.10
C ALA A 676 -27.46 -15.76 -15.89
N ASN A 677 -28.29 -16.79 -15.74
CA ASN A 677 -29.29 -16.92 -14.66
C ASN A 677 -30.27 -15.73 -14.59
N THR A 678 -30.61 -15.15 -15.73
CA THR A 678 -31.59 -14.06 -15.84
C THR A 678 -32.97 -14.59 -16.22
N PRO A 679 -34.07 -13.97 -15.76
CA PRO A 679 -35.41 -14.38 -16.17
C PRO A 679 -35.70 -14.04 -17.62
N GLY A 680 -36.64 -14.77 -18.21
CA GLY A 680 -37.20 -14.52 -19.53
C GLY A 680 -38.40 -13.58 -19.51
N ILE A 681 -38.87 -13.19 -20.69
CA ILE A 681 -40.10 -12.40 -20.90
C ILE A 681 -40.68 -12.65 -22.29
N THR A 682 -41.94 -12.30 -22.50
CA THR A 682 -42.52 -12.27 -23.85
C THR A 682 -42.42 -10.87 -24.45
N LEU A 683 -41.86 -10.78 -25.64
CA LEU A 683 -41.81 -9.59 -26.48
C LEU A 683 -42.94 -9.64 -27.51
N LYS A 684 -43.61 -8.52 -27.74
CA LYS A 684 -44.64 -8.39 -28.77
C LYS A 684 -44.30 -7.24 -29.73
N GLY A 685 -44.13 -7.56 -31.01
CA GLY A 685 -43.88 -6.61 -32.09
C GLY A 685 -45.13 -6.40 -32.95
N SER A 686 -44.96 -5.69 -34.07
CA SER A 686 -46.05 -5.39 -35.01
C SER A 686 -46.49 -6.60 -35.85
N HIS A 687 -45.61 -7.58 -36.06
CA HIS A 687 -45.90 -8.78 -36.84
C HIS A 687 -46.24 -9.99 -35.97
N GLY A 688 -45.59 -10.14 -34.81
CA GLY A 688 -45.73 -11.32 -33.97
C GLY A 688 -45.15 -11.18 -32.57
N THR A 689 -44.98 -12.31 -31.90
CA THR A 689 -44.45 -12.39 -30.53
C THR A 689 -43.23 -13.29 -30.47
N ALA A 690 -42.27 -12.96 -29.61
CA ALA A 690 -41.11 -13.79 -29.32
C ALA A 690 -41.01 -13.98 -27.79
N ALA A 691 -41.02 -15.22 -27.33
CA ALA A 691 -40.73 -15.55 -25.93
C ALA A 691 -39.22 -15.82 -25.80
N ILE A 692 -38.56 -15.11 -24.89
CA ILE A 692 -37.18 -15.38 -24.52
C ILE A 692 -37.16 -16.08 -23.17
N GLU A 693 -36.35 -17.13 -23.02
CA GLU A 693 -36.26 -17.93 -21.79
C GLU A 693 -35.39 -17.28 -20.71
N ARG A 694 -34.46 -16.41 -21.15
CA ARG A 694 -33.56 -15.59 -20.33
C ARG A 694 -33.28 -14.28 -21.05
N GLY A 695 -32.72 -13.30 -20.36
CA GLY A 695 -32.18 -12.07 -20.95
C GLY A 695 -32.74 -10.77 -20.38
N VAL A 696 -33.59 -10.81 -19.34
CA VAL A 696 -34.08 -9.60 -18.68
C VAL A 696 -33.19 -9.22 -17.50
N ILE A 697 -32.68 -7.99 -17.49
CA ILE A 697 -31.81 -7.46 -16.43
C ILE A 697 -32.24 -6.06 -15.98
N CYS A 698 -31.80 -5.67 -14.78
CA CYS A 698 -31.61 -4.27 -14.44
C CYS A 698 -30.15 -3.90 -14.71
N ALA A 699 -29.91 -2.84 -15.49
CA ALA A 699 -28.55 -2.48 -15.86
C ALA A 699 -27.75 -1.99 -14.65
N GLN A 700 -26.56 -2.55 -14.44
CA GLN A 700 -25.61 -2.04 -13.47
C GLN A 700 -25.07 -0.68 -13.95
N ARG A 701 -24.99 0.31 -13.05
CA ARG A 701 -24.37 1.61 -13.34
C ARG A 701 -22.95 1.41 -13.82
N HIS A 702 -22.59 2.13 -14.87
CA HIS A 702 -21.26 2.00 -15.45
C HIS A 702 -20.82 3.28 -16.13
N ILE A 703 -19.51 3.45 -16.29
CA ILE A 703 -18.91 4.50 -17.10
C ILE A 703 -18.34 3.85 -18.35
N HIS A 704 -18.84 4.26 -19.51
CA HIS A 704 -18.16 4.03 -20.77
C HIS A 704 -17.04 5.04 -20.91
N MET A 705 -15.85 4.59 -21.27
CA MET A 705 -14.72 5.47 -21.53
C MET A 705 -13.76 4.85 -22.54
N SER A 706 -13.08 5.69 -23.32
CA SER A 706 -11.98 5.22 -24.16
C SER A 706 -10.76 4.87 -23.31
N PRO A 707 -9.78 4.12 -23.82
CA PRO A 707 -8.50 3.91 -23.12
C PRO A 707 -7.79 5.21 -22.75
N GLU A 708 -7.95 6.27 -23.56
CA GLU A 708 -7.42 7.60 -23.29
C GLU A 708 -8.12 8.25 -22.10
N ASP A 709 -9.45 8.20 -22.05
CA ASP A 709 -10.25 8.74 -20.93
C ASP A 709 -10.00 7.96 -19.62
N ALA A 710 -9.88 6.63 -19.71
CA ALA A 710 -9.50 5.79 -18.57
C ALA A 710 -8.13 6.17 -18.01
N MET A 711 -7.18 6.45 -18.89
CA MET A 711 -5.85 6.91 -18.50
C MET A 711 -5.89 8.31 -17.85
N LYS A 712 -6.60 9.26 -18.45
CA LYS A 712 -6.80 10.62 -17.89
C LYS A 712 -7.42 10.58 -16.50
N LEU A 713 -8.42 9.74 -16.30
CA LEU A 713 -9.12 9.57 -15.02
C LEU A 713 -8.43 8.58 -14.07
N ARG A 714 -7.30 7.98 -14.48
CA ARG A 714 -6.54 6.97 -13.73
C ARG A 714 -7.36 5.72 -13.35
N LEU A 715 -8.27 5.32 -14.21
CA LEU A 715 -9.13 4.15 -14.08
C LEU A 715 -8.69 3.04 -15.03
N ARG A 716 -9.07 1.80 -14.73
CA ARG A 716 -8.89 0.65 -15.62
C ARG A 716 -10.23 -0.04 -15.85
N ASP A 717 -10.31 -0.83 -16.92
CA ASP A 717 -11.46 -1.68 -17.16
C ASP A 717 -11.76 -2.52 -15.92
N LYS A 718 -13.05 -2.66 -15.59
CA LYS A 718 -13.58 -3.39 -14.43
C LYS A 718 -13.31 -2.80 -13.05
N TYR A 719 -12.64 -1.65 -12.95
CA TYR A 719 -12.61 -0.92 -11.69
C TYR A 719 -14.03 -0.54 -11.26
N VAL A 720 -14.26 -0.51 -9.95
CA VAL A 720 -15.51 -0.05 -9.37
C VAL A 720 -15.21 1.25 -8.64
N VAL A 721 -15.95 2.30 -8.96
CA VAL A 721 -15.70 3.67 -8.48
C VAL A 721 -16.94 4.28 -7.84
N ARG A 722 -16.70 5.32 -7.03
CA ARG A 722 -17.71 6.27 -6.58
C ARG A 722 -17.68 7.51 -7.46
N VAL A 723 -18.85 7.94 -7.90
CA VAL A 723 -19.00 9.15 -8.71
C VAL A 723 -19.87 10.14 -7.97
N ARG A 724 -19.32 11.31 -7.62
CA ARG A 724 -20.06 12.44 -7.07
C ARG A 724 -20.69 13.20 -8.21
N VAL A 725 -22.02 13.38 -8.18
CA VAL A 725 -22.75 14.17 -9.19
C VAL A 725 -23.24 15.45 -8.54
N GLU A 726 -22.90 16.57 -9.17
CA GLU A 726 -23.26 17.90 -8.69
C GLU A 726 -24.68 18.26 -9.14
N GLY A 727 -25.50 18.84 -8.25
CA GLY A 727 -26.88 19.21 -8.52
C GLY A 727 -27.57 19.82 -7.29
N ASP A 728 -28.89 20.08 -7.36
CA ASP A 728 -29.68 20.63 -6.24
C ASP A 728 -29.58 19.80 -4.95
N ARG A 729 -29.26 18.50 -5.09
CA ARG A 729 -28.82 17.60 -4.03
C ARG A 729 -27.58 16.86 -4.51
N GLU A 730 -26.43 17.17 -3.94
CA GLU A 730 -25.20 16.44 -4.20
C GLU A 730 -25.36 14.98 -3.74
N LEU A 731 -25.02 14.04 -4.61
CA LEU A 731 -25.16 12.60 -4.38
C LEU A 731 -23.94 11.86 -4.90
N ILE A 732 -23.50 10.86 -4.13
CA ILE A 732 -22.39 9.98 -4.50
C ILE A 732 -22.97 8.62 -4.91
N TYR A 733 -22.78 8.25 -6.18
CA TYR A 733 -23.15 6.95 -6.72
C TYR A 733 -22.02 5.97 -6.49
N GLY A 734 -22.28 4.95 -5.68
CA GLY A 734 -21.39 3.79 -5.53
C GLY A 734 -21.68 2.68 -6.55
N ASP A 735 -20.76 1.72 -6.57
CA ASP A 735 -20.79 0.49 -7.35
C ASP A 735 -20.83 0.72 -8.87
N VAL A 736 -20.23 1.83 -9.32
CA VAL A 736 -20.17 2.22 -10.73
C VAL A 736 -19.01 1.50 -11.41
N VAL A 737 -19.32 0.63 -12.37
CA VAL A 737 -18.30 -0.17 -13.07
C VAL A 737 -17.68 0.61 -14.22
N VAL A 738 -16.35 0.63 -14.30
CA VAL A 738 -15.62 1.21 -15.42
C VAL A 738 -15.57 0.20 -16.56
N ARG A 739 -15.98 0.63 -17.76
CA ARG A 739 -15.91 -0.16 -18.99
C ARG A 739 -15.06 0.58 -20.00
N VAL A 740 -13.93 0.00 -20.37
CA VAL A 740 -12.96 0.60 -21.29
C VAL A 740 -13.02 -0.10 -22.63
N ASN A 741 -13.32 0.66 -23.69
CA ASN A 741 -13.26 0.18 -25.07
C ASN A 741 -12.86 1.32 -26.01
N PRO A 742 -12.00 1.08 -27.02
CA PRO A 742 -11.61 2.12 -27.98
C PRO A 742 -12.77 2.83 -28.68
N ASN A 743 -13.93 2.17 -28.79
CA ASN A 743 -15.11 2.72 -29.45
C ASN A 743 -16.08 3.40 -28.47
N TYR A 744 -15.74 3.52 -27.19
CA TYR A 744 -16.59 4.18 -26.21
C TYR A 744 -16.32 5.69 -26.13
N ARG A 745 -17.40 6.45 -25.97
CA ARG A 745 -17.35 7.86 -25.60
C ARG A 745 -17.57 7.99 -24.08
N LEU A 746 -16.81 8.88 -23.44
CA LEU A 746 -16.90 9.12 -22.00
C LEU A 746 -18.31 9.51 -21.56
N ALA A 747 -18.99 8.62 -20.84
CA ALA A 747 -20.29 8.87 -20.24
C ALA A 747 -20.58 7.87 -19.11
N MET A 748 -21.14 8.34 -18.00
CA MET A 748 -21.70 7.50 -16.95
C MET A 748 -23.18 7.24 -17.22
N HIS A 749 -23.56 5.97 -17.29
CA HIS A 749 -24.92 5.54 -17.50
C HIS A 749 -25.59 5.16 -16.16
N ILE A 750 -26.73 5.80 -15.89
CA ILE A 750 -27.65 5.49 -14.78
C ILE A 750 -29.04 5.17 -15.32
N ASP A 751 -29.88 4.51 -14.52
CA ASP A 751 -31.26 4.20 -14.93
C ASP A 751 -32.22 5.38 -14.70
N THR A 752 -33.46 5.24 -15.20
CA THR A 752 -34.50 6.27 -15.10
C THR A 752 -35.03 6.47 -13.67
N ASP A 753 -35.07 5.42 -12.85
CA ASP A 753 -35.51 5.53 -11.46
C ASP A 753 -34.48 6.32 -10.64
N GLU A 754 -33.20 6.07 -10.88
CA GLU A 754 -32.05 6.76 -10.28
C GLU A 754 -32.01 8.24 -10.68
N GLY A 755 -32.17 8.52 -11.98
CA GLY A 755 -32.27 9.89 -12.48
C GLY A 755 -33.42 10.66 -11.83
N ASN A 756 -34.61 10.06 -11.75
CA ASN A 756 -35.79 10.69 -11.17
C ASN A 756 -35.67 10.88 -9.64
N ALA A 757 -35.15 9.89 -8.92
CA ALA A 757 -34.99 9.97 -7.46
C ALA A 757 -34.01 11.07 -7.03
N ALA A 758 -33.00 11.35 -7.86
CA ALA A 758 -31.95 12.32 -7.62
C ALA A 758 -32.14 13.66 -8.33
N ASN A 759 -33.22 13.84 -9.12
CA ASN A 759 -33.44 14.99 -9.99
C ASN A 759 -32.27 15.25 -10.97
N ILE A 760 -31.63 14.18 -11.46
CA ILE A 760 -30.53 14.25 -12.43
C ILE A 760 -31.11 14.30 -13.84
N ARG A 761 -30.43 14.99 -14.75
CA ARG A 761 -30.75 15.08 -16.18
C ARG A 761 -29.54 14.68 -17.01
N THR A 762 -29.78 14.09 -18.17
CA THR A 762 -28.73 13.82 -19.17
C THR A 762 -27.96 15.10 -19.48
N GLY A 763 -26.63 15.03 -19.42
CA GLY A 763 -25.71 16.16 -19.62
C GLY A 763 -25.21 16.82 -18.34
N MET A 764 -25.69 16.42 -17.16
CA MET A 764 -25.05 16.80 -15.88
C MET A 764 -23.66 16.18 -15.76
N LEU A 765 -22.83 16.72 -14.88
CA LEU A 765 -21.43 16.32 -14.72
C LEU A 765 -21.23 15.56 -13.40
N GLY A 766 -20.48 14.47 -13.48
CA GLY A 766 -20.00 13.72 -12.34
C GLY A 766 -18.48 13.73 -12.25
N TYR A 767 -17.96 13.50 -11.05
CA TYR A 767 -16.53 13.47 -10.75
C TYR A 767 -16.19 12.18 -10.02
N ILE A 768 -15.06 11.56 -10.37
CA ILE A 768 -14.58 10.40 -9.63
C ILE A 768 -14.20 10.84 -8.22
N GLU A 769 -14.91 10.30 -7.23
CA GLU A 769 -14.69 10.60 -5.82
C GLU A 769 -13.66 9.63 -5.22
N GLU A 770 -13.79 8.33 -5.52
CA GLU A 770 -12.97 7.27 -4.93
C GLU A 770 -12.98 6.01 -5.81
N ILE A 771 -11.90 5.21 -5.80
CA ILE A 771 -11.90 3.85 -6.37
C ILE A 771 -12.28 2.86 -5.26
N GLN A 772 -13.48 2.30 -5.31
CA GLN A 772 -13.97 1.31 -4.34
C GLN A 772 -13.32 -0.07 -4.52
N SER A 773 -12.99 -0.45 -5.74
CA SER A 773 -12.38 -1.75 -6.03
C SER A 773 -11.53 -1.72 -7.29
N ARG A 774 -10.37 -2.38 -7.24
CA ARG A 774 -9.39 -2.48 -8.33
C ARG A 774 -9.34 -3.90 -8.92
N ARG A 775 -10.50 -4.55 -9.03
CA ARG A 775 -10.60 -5.96 -9.47
C ARG A 775 -9.92 -6.23 -10.80
#